data_AF-A0A224ZAQ1-F1
#
_entry.id   AF-A0A224ZAQ1-F1
#
_cell.length_a   1.000
_cell.length_b   1.000
_cell.length_c   1.000
_cell.angle_alpha   90.00
_cell.angle_beta   90.00
_cell.angle_gamma   90.00
#
_symmetry.space_group_name_H-M   'P 1'
#
loop_
_entity.id
_entity.type
_entity.pdbx_description
1 polymer ?
#
loop_
_entity_poly.entity_id
_entity_poly.type
_entity_poly.pdbx_seq_one_letter_code
_entity_poly.pdbx_strand_id
1 'polypeptide(L)'
;MVHSGSASGGHYYAYIKSFTENQWYCFNDAQVTRVTYDEIRKTYGGGPSRGGYYISSYASSTNAYMLMYRRVDKEQNAVPMTPDQFPEHLKVLLENMQEAEERERQQKELDRSMCKIKLFCLHPRKHTMQEMRLKVHKDASLAEATQTAHQIANLGDVPLECCRLVMYDDCAESLECSLEEVAHQTMGQILGGVKSSYPFDLLLEIRKPHETFQPYKIGGTTVKVHVVNLEANEIARAVVVRGLKTQTVEEFKAQVAQQLGLPSSNMRMVLENYHSGLELLTAPGRMLKSEGFGKSNTVFIEFIDEEDSKLPFRESQFFEILDRHINTIVIYVHLPQEEEVLLEKQRMSSSAENDQRCGSVEDEGGTATARSTQQTQTANTALSDGYDSDLCDSSSSGCRGGDHSEDSSLTDSERTLVGDDMSPRNNSPDIADADDSGSVEERQPKLVPSVEMTDQIKRSMLEPSGSMSAAAPTAAASTADGVAEEASGYACGNVAQSQAEAAPIKEPRRYFRAWPYTDKEDGSRKLRVYVDKRITFGALKKELEQYVGIDSSHFKVFRVYSNNQEFECTKLTDNLVSYAEDTKFVIKLGRALKPGEHRMDIYLLSPNAPEPSKFLLDWIFTQGTTVLQIKQEILHKIRERCGRDIPLNRCRLRKKVSGNPGAVYLDSDRLDSDASMFLSHKVFLEVLSEPEKVVSSNSLVLFVRRWRPSTFTFDPLEEVILNERTLGALKDELSKLSGLDPSDIEVAKCPGQFPCPVSSLTVHTEMEWHGTAPSLTSWPLYISEDGLVVLYRDRNEALKELTEEEKQEISSRENVRAAKGAKAVPSPRKERALKIYMGSPPSDSGALSSDTKPSLNSVPIDLD
;
A
#
# COMPACT_ATOMS: atom_id res chain seq x y z
N MET A 1 16.56 -42.61 0.94
CA MET A 1 15.85 -41.31 0.93
C MET A 1 14.41 -41.54 0.51
N VAL A 2 13.48 -40.87 1.16
CA VAL A 2 12.03 -41.02 0.94
C VAL A 2 11.45 -39.65 0.66
N HIS A 3 10.49 -39.63 -0.26
CA HIS A 3 9.68 -38.46 -0.55
C HIS A 3 8.21 -38.83 -0.36
N SER A 4 7.48 -37.98 0.35
CA SER A 4 6.03 -38.11 0.55
C SER A 4 5.36 -36.87 -0.01
N GLY A 5 4.78 -37.00 -1.21
CA GLY A 5 4.10 -35.92 -1.91
C GLY A 5 4.18 -36.06 -3.42
N SER A 6 3.96 -34.96 -4.13
CA SER A 6 3.95 -34.91 -5.59
C SER A 6 5.24 -34.29 -6.14
N ALA A 7 5.44 -34.34 -7.46
CA ALA A 7 6.56 -33.64 -8.10
C ALA A 7 6.52 -32.10 -7.89
N SER A 8 5.35 -31.52 -7.60
CA SER A 8 5.18 -30.09 -7.34
C SER A 8 5.45 -29.69 -5.89
N GLY A 9 5.62 -30.66 -4.98
CA GLY A 9 5.84 -30.39 -3.57
C GLY A 9 5.53 -31.62 -2.70
N GLY A 10 6.35 -31.78 -1.66
CA GLY A 10 6.22 -32.86 -0.69
C GLY A 10 7.30 -32.80 0.38
N HIS A 11 7.27 -33.79 1.26
CA HIS A 11 8.14 -33.87 2.43
C HIS A 11 9.27 -34.88 2.22
N TYR A 12 10.49 -34.51 2.62
CA TYR A 12 11.68 -35.35 2.45
C TYR A 12 12.18 -35.85 3.81
N TYR A 13 12.51 -37.13 3.86
CA TYR A 13 13.12 -37.72 5.05
C TYR A 13 13.97 -38.94 4.66
N ALA A 14 14.78 -39.42 5.58
CA ALA A 14 15.73 -40.48 5.31
C ALA A 14 15.62 -41.63 6.32
N TYR A 15 15.50 -42.85 5.81
CA TYR A 15 15.82 -44.04 6.60
C TYR A 15 17.30 -44.33 6.46
N ILE A 16 18.01 -44.34 7.59
CA ILE A 16 19.46 -44.59 7.65
C ILE A 16 19.70 -45.75 8.62
N LYS A 17 20.50 -46.72 8.18
CA LYS A 17 20.92 -47.84 9.03
C LYS A 17 22.20 -47.46 9.77
N SER A 18 22.14 -47.48 11.09
CA SER A 18 23.34 -47.48 11.92
C SER A 18 24.03 -48.84 11.81
N PHE A 19 25.27 -48.86 11.33
CA PHE A 19 26.05 -50.09 11.19
C PHE A 19 26.70 -50.54 12.50
N THR A 20 26.87 -49.64 13.46
CA THR A 20 27.39 -49.96 14.81
C THR A 20 26.32 -50.67 15.64
N GLU A 21 25.08 -50.18 15.56
CA GLU A 21 23.94 -50.73 16.32
C GLU A 21 23.12 -51.75 15.51
N ASN A 22 23.41 -51.88 14.22
CA ASN A 22 22.65 -52.71 13.27
C ASN A 22 21.14 -52.37 13.22
N GLN A 23 20.79 -51.13 13.54
CA GLN A 23 19.41 -50.64 13.69
C GLN A 23 19.09 -49.56 12.67
N TRP A 24 17.83 -49.49 12.21
CA TRP A 24 17.35 -48.42 11.33
C TRP A 24 16.75 -47.27 12.12
N TYR A 25 16.99 -46.06 11.61
CA TYR A 25 16.51 -44.80 12.13
C TYR A 25 15.81 -44.01 11.02
N CYS A 26 14.71 -43.34 11.37
CA CYS A 26 14.07 -42.32 10.54
C CYS A 26 14.63 -40.97 10.94
N PHE A 27 15.33 -40.32 10.02
CA PHE A 27 15.76 -38.93 10.13
C PHE A 27 14.71 -38.07 9.42
N ASN A 28 13.84 -37.46 10.21
CA ASN A 28 12.77 -36.59 9.77
C ASN A 28 13.03 -35.18 10.29
N ASP A 29 13.87 -34.43 9.58
CA ASP A 29 14.37 -33.11 9.96
C ASP A 29 14.93 -33.10 11.39
N ALA A 30 14.29 -32.34 12.29
CA ALA A 30 14.71 -32.21 13.70
C ALA A 30 14.46 -33.48 14.54
N GLN A 31 13.71 -34.46 14.03
CA GLN A 31 13.35 -35.67 14.77
C GLN A 31 14.07 -36.90 14.23
N VAL A 32 14.71 -37.65 15.14
CA VAL A 32 15.33 -38.93 14.84
C VAL A 32 14.70 -40.02 15.69
N THR A 33 14.04 -40.98 15.04
CA THR A 33 13.33 -42.08 15.72
C THR A 33 13.79 -43.44 15.25
N ARG A 34 13.74 -44.45 16.14
CA ARG A 34 14.02 -45.84 15.77
C ARG A 34 12.87 -46.40 14.95
N VAL A 35 13.20 -47.16 13.90
CA VAL A 35 12.19 -47.71 12.99
C VAL A 35 12.44 -49.17 12.65
N THR A 36 11.36 -49.86 12.33
CA THR A 36 11.41 -51.28 11.95
C THR A 36 11.55 -51.44 10.44
N TYR A 37 11.98 -52.62 10.00
CA TYR A 37 12.03 -52.93 8.57
C TYR A 37 10.66 -52.86 7.91
N ASP A 38 9.58 -53.08 8.66
CA ASP A 38 8.21 -52.99 8.18
C ASP A 38 7.83 -51.57 7.76
N GLU A 39 8.40 -50.56 8.41
CA GLU A 39 8.20 -49.16 8.05
C GLU A 39 8.97 -48.79 6.79
N ILE A 40 10.17 -49.38 6.61
CA ILE A 40 10.93 -49.22 5.36
C ILE A 40 10.16 -49.84 4.20
N ARG A 41 9.51 -51.00 4.38
CA ARG A 41 8.68 -51.64 3.35
C ARG A 41 7.52 -50.75 2.88
N LYS A 42 7.02 -49.84 3.74
CA LYS A 42 5.97 -48.88 3.35
C LYS A 42 6.46 -47.88 2.27
N THR A 43 7.77 -47.73 2.10
CA THR A 43 8.37 -46.85 1.08
C THR A 43 8.51 -47.48 -0.30
N TYR A 44 8.08 -48.72 -0.49
CA TYR A 44 8.17 -49.40 -1.79
C TYR A 44 7.16 -48.86 -2.82
N GLY A 45 6.18 -48.06 -2.36
CA GLY A 45 5.09 -47.54 -3.19
C GLY A 45 3.99 -48.57 -3.47
N GLY A 46 2.93 -48.15 -4.16
CA GLY A 46 1.87 -49.05 -4.65
C GLY A 46 0.88 -49.58 -3.59
N GLY A 47 0.81 -48.99 -2.40
CA GLY A 47 -0.15 -49.39 -1.36
C GLY A 47 -1.59 -48.92 -1.64
N PRO A 48 -2.63 -49.63 -1.16
CA PRO A 48 -4.01 -49.18 -1.31
C PRO A 48 -4.21 -47.83 -0.61
N SER A 49 -4.87 -46.87 -1.28
CA SER A 49 -5.34 -45.64 -0.64
C SER A 49 -6.14 -46.01 0.60
N ARG A 50 -5.60 -45.71 1.78
CA ARG A 50 -6.32 -45.95 3.04
C ARG A 50 -7.54 -45.03 3.06
N GLY A 51 -8.70 -45.61 2.77
CA GLY A 51 -9.99 -44.95 2.91
C GLY A 51 -10.23 -44.61 4.38
N GLY A 52 -10.23 -43.32 4.69
CA GLY A 52 -10.57 -42.80 6.01
C GLY A 52 -10.44 -41.28 6.04
N TYR A 53 -11.58 -40.59 5.85
CA TYR A 53 -11.99 -39.20 6.16
C TYR A 53 -11.03 -37.99 6.10
N TYR A 54 -9.72 -38.16 5.89
CA TYR A 54 -8.78 -37.11 5.51
C TYR A 54 -8.31 -37.38 4.08
N ILE A 55 -8.99 -36.77 3.11
CA ILE A 55 -8.51 -36.69 1.72
C ILE A 55 -7.34 -35.69 1.72
N SER A 56 -6.15 -36.19 2.01
CA SER A 56 -4.91 -35.56 1.59
C SER A 56 -4.38 -36.38 0.43
N SER A 57 -4.43 -35.82 -0.78
CA SER A 57 -3.87 -36.35 -2.03
C SER A 57 -2.37 -36.70 -1.94
N TYR A 58 -1.74 -36.43 -0.79
CA TYR A 58 -0.33 -36.63 -0.50
C TYR A 58 -0.04 -37.95 0.24
N ALA A 59 -1.03 -38.54 0.95
CA ALA A 59 -0.79 -39.70 1.81
C ALA A 59 -0.54 -41.02 1.04
N SER A 60 -0.93 -41.13 -0.23
CA SER A 60 -0.74 -42.35 -1.05
C SER A 60 0.52 -42.31 -1.93
N SER A 61 1.39 -41.31 -1.78
CA SER A 61 2.52 -41.05 -2.68
C SER A 61 3.90 -41.32 -2.07
N THR A 62 3.97 -41.76 -0.81
CA THR A 62 5.24 -42.02 -0.11
C THR A 62 6.02 -43.14 -0.78
N ASN A 63 7.18 -42.81 -1.35
CA ASN A 63 8.07 -43.79 -1.96
C ASN A 63 9.55 -43.42 -1.80
N ALA A 64 10.41 -44.43 -1.86
CA ALA A 64 11.85 -44.23 -1.87
C ALA A 64 12.32 -43.85 -3.29
N TYR A 65 12.87 -42.65 -3.44
CA TYR A 65 13.37 -42.15 -4.72
C TYR A 65 14.88 -42.32 -4.90
N MET A 66 15.63 -42.56 -3.81
CA MET A 66 17.07 -42.80 -3.84
C MET A 66 17.48 -43.79 -2.76
N LEU A 67 18.25 -44.80 -3.16
CA LEU A 67 18.82 -45.82 -2.27
C LEU A 67 20.35 -45.70 -2.31
N MET A 68 20.98 -45.74 -1.13
CA MET A 68 22.43 -45.74 -0.99
C MET A 68 22.86 -47.08 -0.41
N TYR A 69 23.71 -47.79 -1.15
CA TYR A 69 24.25 -49.09 -0.74
C TYR A 69 25.73 -48.95 -0.38
N ARG A 70 26.13 -49.70 0.65
CA ARG A 70 27.52 -49.80 1.09
C ARG A 70 28.05 -51.19 0.76
N ARG A 71 29.19 -51.28 0.08
CA ARG A 71 29.85 -52.57 -0.18
C ARG A 71 30.16 -53.26 1.13
N VAL A 72 29.90 -54.56 1.23
CA VAL A 72 30.16 -55.36 2.44
C VAL A 72 31.65 -55.70 2.53
N ASP A 73 32.47 -54.67 2.76
CA ASP A 73 33.93 -54.74 2.79
C ASP A 73 34.44 -53.81 3.89
N LYS A 74 34.85 -54.36 5.03
CA LYS A 74 35.22 -53.55 6.21
C LYS A 74 36.49 -52.74 6.01
N GLU A 75 37.41 -53.18 5.14
CA GLU A 75 38.71 -52.53 4.94
C GLU A 75 38.58 -51.24 4.13
N GLN A 76 37.59 -51.18 3.24
CA GLN A 76 37.33 -50.03 2.36
C GLN A 76 36.31 -49.04 2.97
N ASN A 77 35.87 -49.31 4.19
CA ASN A 77 34.71 -48.68 4.79
C ASN A 77 35.10 -47.85 6.01
N ALA A 78 35.04 -46.53 5.88
CA ALA A 78 35.34 -45.61 7.00
C ALA A 78 34.31 -45.69 8.14
N VAL A 79 34.77 -45.57 9.38
CA VAL A 79 33.92 -45.46 10.58
C VAL A 79 33.64 -43.96 10.84
N PRO A 80 32.45 -43.58 11.34
CA PRO A 80 32.19 -42.20 11.73
C PRO A 80 33.22 -41.69 12.75
N MET A 81 33.69 -40.47 12.55
CA MET A 81 34.62 -39.79 13.46
C MET A 81 33.86 -39.27 14.69
N THR A 82 34.42 -39.40 15.89
CA THR A 82 33.86 -38.79 17.10
C THR A 82 34.41 -37.37 17.32
N PRO A 83 33.72 -36.48 18.06
CA PRO A 83 34.22 -35.13 18.34
C PRO A 83 35.64 -35.12 18.93
N ASP A 84 36.02 -36.11 19.73
CA ASP A 84 37.37 -36.24 20.29
C ASP A 84 38.47 -36.46 19.23
N GLN A 85 38.08 -37.04 18.09
CA GLN A 85 38.96 -37.34 16.95
C GLN A 85 39.03 -36.19 15.95
N PHE A 86 38.25 -35.12 16.15
CA PHE A 86 38.29 -33.95 15.26
C PHE A 86 39.66 -33.27 15.37
N PRO A 87 40.19 -32.71 14.26
CA PRO A 87 41.32 -31.79 14.31
C PRO A 87 41.08 -30.63 15.28
N GLU A 88 42.15 -30.12 15.90
CA GLU A 88 42.05 -29.10 16.97
C GLU A 88 41.25 -27.86 16.57
N HIS A 89 41.44 -27.38 15.33
CA HIS A 89 40.70 -26.22 14.82
C HIS A 89 39.18 -26.45 14.75
N LEU A 90 38.72 -27.69 14.55
CA LEU A 90 37.29 -28.03 14.56
C LEU A 90 36.73 -28.17 15.98
N LYS A 91 37.56 -28.57 16.96
CA LYS A 91 37.16 -28.60 18.38
C LYS A 91 36.92 -27.19 18.90
N VAL A 92 37.86 -26.28 18.64
CA VAL A 92 37.72 -24.85 18.97
C VAL A 92 36.48 -24.25 18.29
N LEU A 93 36.24 -24.58 17.02
CA LEU A 93 35.05 -24.12 16.32
C LEU A 93 33.75 -24.62 16.99
N LEU A 94 33.71 -25.89 17.40
CA LEU A 94 32.54 -26.48 18.08
C LEU A 94 32.26 -25.78 19.42
N GLU A 95 33.29 -25.52 20.24
CA GLU A 95 33.15 -24.78 21.50
C GLU A 95 32.59 -23.38 21.26
N ASN A 96 33.16 -22.63 20.30
CA ASN A 96 32.69 -21.29 19.94
C ASN A 96 31.22 -21.30 19.48
N MET A 97 30.80 -22.31 18.71
CA MET A 97 29.42 -22.45 18.27
C MET A 97 28.47 -22.72 19.45
N GLN A 98 28.87 -23.55 20.41
CA GLN A 98 28.09 -23.83 21.62
C GLN A 98 27.93 -22.58 22.50
N GLU A 99 29.02 -21.85 22.72
CA GLU A 99 28.98 -20.58 23.48
C GLU A 99 28.13 -19.50 22.78
N ALA A 100 28.16 -19.45 21.45
CA ALA A 100 27.32 -18.55 20.67
C ALA A 100 25.84 -18.91 20.81
N GLU A 101 25.49 -20.20 20.69
CA GLU A 101 24.12 -20.69 20.86
C GLU A 101 23.58 -20.41 22.28
N GLU A 102 24.40 -20.63 23.32
CA GLU A 102 24.02 -20.34 24.70
C GLU A 102 23.78 -18.83 24.93
N ARG A 103 24.66 -17.97 24.40
CA ARG A 103 24.46 -16.51 24.45
C ARG A 103 23.20 -16.07 23.71
N GLU A 104 22.95 -16.62 22.53
CA GLU A 104 21.75 -16.31 21.74
C GLU A 104 20.48 -16.74 22.50
N ARG A 105 20.51 -17.90 23.16
CA ARG A 105 19.39 -18.37 23.98
C ARG A 105 19.12 -17.45 25.17
N GLN A 106 20.17 -17.03 25.89
CA GLN A 106 20.05 -16.10 27.01
C GLN A 106 19.50 -14.74 26.55
N GLN A 107 19.96 -14.23 25.41
CA GLN A 107 19.48 -12.99 24.83
C GLN A 107 18.00 -13.07 24.43
N LYS A 108 17.58 -14.15 23.77
CA LYS A 108 16.16 -14.40 23.42
C LYS A 108 15.26 -14.46 24.66
N GLU A 109 15.74 -15.04 25.75
CA GLU A 109 14.98 -15.10 27.02
C GLU A 109 14.84 -13.73 27.67
N LEU A 110 15.91 -12.92 27.65
CA LEU A 110 15.88 -11.54 28.11
C LEU A 110 14.92 -10.69 27.27
N ASP A 111 15.03 -10.75 25.94
CA ASP A 111 14.15 -10.02 25.02
C ASP A 111 12.67 -10.42 25.18
N ARG A 112 12.40 -11.70 25.42
CA ARG A 112 11.05 -12.21 25.72
C ARG A 112 10.50 -11.69 27.05
N SER A 113 11.35 -11.21 27.96
CA SER A 113 10.97 -10.66 29.26
C SER A 113 10.96 -9.12 29.29
N MET A 114 11.28 -8.45 28.18
CA MET A 114 11.29 -6.99 28.08
C MET A 114 9.95 -6.44 27.54
N CYS A 115 9.29 -5.61 28.34
CA CYS A 115 8.17 -4.79 27.89
C CYS A 115 8.71 -3.61 27.05
N LYS A 116 8.23 -3.50 25.79
CA LYS A 116 8.56 -2.40 24.88
C LYS A 116 7.30 -1.56 24.61
N ILE A 117 7.20 -0.37 25.20
CA ILE A 117 6.02 0.53 25.07
C ILE A 117 6.45 1.93 24.61
N LYS A 118 5.57 2.65 23.91
CA LYS A 118 5.83 4.05 23.55
C LYS A 118 5.80 4.94 24.78
N LEU A 119 6.67 5.93 24.79
CA LEU A 119 6.82 6.91 25.85
C LEU A 119 6.83 8.31 25.24
N PHE A 120 5.95 9.16 25.74
CA PHE A 120 5.87 10.55 25.34
C PHE A 120 6.40 11.45 26.45
N CYS A 121 6.99 12.59 26.09
CA CYS A 121 7.39 13.60 27.07
C CYS A 121 7.34 15.01 26.46
N LEU A 122 6.69 15.95 27.16
CA LEU A 122 6.73 17.37 26.78
C LEU A 122 8.03 17.98 27.33
N HIS A 123 9.02 18.14 26.47
CA HIS A 123 10.36 18.56 26.92
C HIS A 123 10.35 20.03 27.41
N PRO A 124 10.73 20.32 28.67
CA PRO A 124 10.49 21.62 29.30
C PRO A 124 11.23 22.79 28.64
N ARG A 125 12.41 22.54 28.04
CA ARG A 125 13.19 23.58 27.32
C ARG A 125 12.80 23.78 25.85
N LYS A 126 12.27 22.73 25.20
CA LYS A 126 11.96 22.75 23.76
C LYS A 126 10.49 23.09 23.52
N HIS A 127 9.64 22.90 24.52
CA HIS A 127 8.18 23.05 24.44
C HIS A 127 7.57 22.19 23.32
N THR A 128 8.18 21.05 23.01
CA THR A 128 7.75 20.09 21.99
C THR A 128 7.53 18.72 22.61
N MET A 129 6.50 18.00 22.17
CA MET A 129 6.28 16.60 22.52
C MET A 129 7.35 15.73 21.86
N GLN A 130 7.97 14.82 22.60
CA GLN A 130 8.94 13.86 22.11
C GLN A 130 8.40 12.44 22.27
N GLU A 131 8.40 11.67 21.18
CA GLU A 131 8.13 10.23 21.20
C GLU A 131 9.44 9.46 21.37
N MET A 132 9.41 8.48 22.27
CA MET A 132 10.52 7.62 22.64
C MET A 132 10.00 6.19 22.86
N ARG A 133 10.92 5.23 23.03
CA ARG A 133 10.58 3.84 23.34
C ARG A 133 11.12 3.44 24.70
N LEU A 134 10.23 3.13 25.63
CA LEU A 134 10.59 2.60 26.93
C LEU A 134 10.76 1.08 26.82
N LYS A 135 11.98 0.59 27.08
CA LYS A 135 12.30 -0.85 27.19
C LYS A 135 12.57 -1.14 28.66
N VAL A 136 11.70 -1.89 29.33
CA VAL A 136 11.84 -2.24 30.76
C VAL A 136 11.53 -3.72 30.99
N HIS A 137 12.23 -4.34 31.94
CA HIS A 137 11.97 -5.74 32.28
C HIS A 137 10.56 -5.89 32.87
N LYS A 138 9.88 -7.00 32.59
CA LYS A 138 8.52 -7.27 33.10
C LYS A 138 8.43 -7.25 34.63
N ASP A 139 9.52 -7.53 35.33
CA ASP A 139 9.57 -7.56 36.79
C ASP A 139 10.06 -6.24 37.42
N ALA A 140 10.38 -5.24 36.60
CA ALA A 140 10.77 -3.92 37.08
C ALA A 140 9.60 -3.21 37.78
N SER A 141 9.91 -2.40 38.78
CA SER A 141 8.96 -1.53 39.48
C SER A 141 8.62 -0.28 38.66
N LEU A 142 7.50 0.37 38.99
CA LEU A 142 7.12 1.65 38.38
C LEU A 142 8.18 2.74 38.59
N ALA A 143 8.87 2.72 39.74
CA ALA A 143 9.94 3.67 40.06
C ALA A 143 11.16 3.49 39.15
N GLU A 144 11.61 2.25 38.94
CA GLU A 144 12.71 1.93 38.02
C GLU A 144 12.34 2.27 36.56
N ALA A 145 11.09 2.01 36.17
CA ALA A 145 10.59 2.40 34.86
C ALA A 145 10.55 3.92 34.68
N THR A 146 10.16 4.67 35.71
CA THR A 146 10.16 6.14 35.70
C THR A 146 11.58 6.70 35.64
N GLN A 147 12.52 6.10 36.36
CA GLN A 147 13.94 6.45 36.28
C GLN A 147 14.50 6.20 34.86
N THR A 148 14.17 5.05 34.28
CA THR A 148 14.57 4.71 32.90
C THR A 148 13.97 5.72 31.91
N ALA A 149 12.69 6.07 32.07
CA ALA A 149 12.02 7.10 31.26
C ALA A 149 12.69 8.47 31.38
N HIS A 150 13.05 8.89 32.60
CA HIS A 150 13.76 10.15 32.87
C HIS A 150 15.12 10.21 32.17
N GLN A 151 15.88 9.10 32.22
CA GLN A 151 17.17 8.99 31.54
C GLN A 151 17.03 9.07 30.01
N ILE A 152 16.07 8.36 29.43
CA ILE A 152 15.82 8.39 27.97
C ILE A 152 15.40 9.81 27.55
N ALA A 153 14.58 10.49 28.37
CA ALA A 153 14.04 11.82 28.04
C ALA A 153 15.10 12.94 28.12
N ASN A 154 16.25 12.66 28.74
CA ASN A 154 17.37 13.58 28.89
C ASN A 154 16.95 14.98 29.37
N LEU A 155 16.21 15.01 30.49
CA LEU A 155 15.51 16.21 30.97
C LEU A 155 16.42 17.28 31.63
N GLY A 156 17.74 17.08 31.63
CA GLY A 156 18.70 18.00 32.25
C GLY A 156 18.46 18.14 33.76
N ASP A 157 18.20 19.36 34.22
CA ASP A 157 18.12 19.71 35.66
C ASP A 157 16.78 19.35 36.32
N VAL A 158 15.85 18.69 35.61
CA VAL A 158 14.56 18.29 36.20
C VAL A 158 14.79 17.14 37.18
N PRO A 159 14.49 17.30 38.49
CA PRO A 159 14.65 16.22 39.45
C PRO A 159 13.66 15.07 39.21
N LEU A 160 14.07 13.83 39.49
CA LEU A 160 13.23 12.64 39.31
C LEU A 160 11.91 12.72 40.11
N GLU A 161 11.91 13.37 41.28
CA GLU A 161 10.73 13.58 42.14
C GLU A 161 9.66 14.49 41.52
N CYS A 162 10.01 15.21 40.45
CA CYS A 162 9.10 16.03 39.65
C CYS A 162 8.54 15.27 38.44
N CYS A 163 8.87 13.99 38.29
CA CYS A 163 8.45 13.16 37.16
C CYS A 163 7.59 11.97 37.62
N ARG A 164 6.59 11.61 36.81
CA ARG A 164 5.84 10.36 36.96
C ARG A 164 5.43 9.79 35.60
N LEU A 165 5.19 8.48 35.57
CA LEU A 165 4.56 7.82 34.43
C LEU A 165 3.04 7.78 34.60
N VAL A 166 2.33 8.13 33.53
CA VAL A 166 0.86 8.08 33.45
C VAL A 166 0.45 7.42 32.13
N MET A 167 -0.73 6.79 32.11
CA MET A 167 -1.30 6.25 30.87
C MET A 167 -1.73 7.39 29.95
N TYR A 168 -1.39 7.28 28.68
CA TYR A 168 -1.56 8.29 27.65
C TYR A 168 -2.14 7.68 26.38
N ASP A 169 -3.04 8.41 25.75
CA ASP A 169 -3.58 8.10 24.43
C ASP A 169 -3.10 9.20 23.48
N ASP A 170 -2.12 8.87 22.63
CA ASP A 170 -1.52 9.78 21.65
C ASP A 170 -2.54 10.25 20.61
N CYS A 171 -3.37 9.33 20.09
CA CYS A 171 -4.42 9.66 19.11
C CYS A 171 -5.41 10.70 19.64
N ALA A 172 -5.73 10.65 20.94
CA ALA A 172 -6.60 11.62 21.59
C ALA A 172 -5.84 12.77 22.27
N GLU A 173 -4.50 12.74 22.30
CA GLU A 173 -3.65 13.58 23.15
C GLU A 173 -4.15 13.69 24.60
N SER A 174 -4.56 12.57 25.20
CA SER A 174 -5.29 12.58 26.48
C SER A 174 -4.63 11.71 27.56
N LEU A 175 -4.62 12.23 28.79
CA LEU A 175 -4.21 11.51 29.99
C LEU A 175 -5.34 10.60 30.46
N GLU A 176 -5.09 9.30 30.54
CA GLU A 176 -6.11 8.31 30.90
C GLU A 176 -6.13 8.01 32.39
N CYS A 177 -4.98 7.61 32.95
CA CYS A 177 -4.90 7.05 34.29
C CYS A 177 -3.55 7.32 34.97
N SER A 178 -3.64 7.64 36.25
CA SER A 178 -2.53 7.71 37.21
C SER A 178 -2.11 6.30 37.62
N LEU A 179 -0.80 6.04 37.71
CA LEU A 179 -0.26 4.72 38.03
C LEU A 179 0.17 4.57 39.49
N GLU A 180 0.05 5.61 40.32
CA GLU A 180 0.51 5.63 41.70
C GLU A 180 -0.21 4.59 42.59
N GLU A 181 -1.49 4.33 42.36
CA GLU A 181 -2.27 3.33 43.11
C GLU A 181 -1.77 1.90 42.85
N VAL A 182 -1.17 1.66 41.68
CA VAL A 182 -0.62 0.35 41.27
C VAL A 182 0.90 0.30 41.33
N ALA A 183 1.56 1.28 41.96
CA ALA A 183 3.02 1.36 42.03
C ALA A 183 3.70 0.15 42.73
N HIS A 184 2.93 -0.63 43.50
CA HIS A 184 3.36 -1.87 44.15
C HIS A 184 3.46 -3.06 43.19
N GLN A 185 2.87 -2.96 42.00
CA GLN A 185 2.88 -4.00 40.97
C GLN A 185 4.11 -3.88 40.07
N THR A 186 4.46 -4.97 39.39
CA THR A 186 5.52 -4.94 38.37
C THR A 186 5.02 -4.34 37.06
N MET A 187 5.91 -3.83 36.23
CA MET A 187 5.56 -3.30 34.90
C MET A 187 4.83 -4.35 34.03
N GLY A 188 5.19 -5.62 34.15
CA GLY A 188 4.49 -6.71 33.48
C GLY A 188 3.05 -6.87 33.94
N GLN A 189 2.74 -6.62 35.22
CA GLN A 189 1.36 -6.63 35.72
C GLN A 189 0.60 -5.38 35.27
N ILE A 190 1.20 -4.20 35.40
CA ILE A 190 0.61 -2.90 35.00
C ILE A 190 0.25 -2.90 33.50
N LEU A 191 1.14 -3.41 32.66
CA LEU A 191 0.95 -3.46 31.20
C LEU A 191 0.15 -4.69 30.73
N GLY A 192 -0.17 -5.61 31.64
CA GLY A 192 -0.89 -6.85 31.33
C GLY A 192 -0.10 -7.86 30.51
N GLY A 193 1.20 -7.96 30.75
CA GLY A 193 2.15 -8.93 30.18
C GLY A 193 3.13 -8.32 29.17
N VAL A 194 4.09 -9.13 28.73
CA VAL A 194 4.97 -8.77 27.60
C VAL A 194 4.19 -8.97 26.30
N LYS A 195 3.99 -7.88 25.55
CA LYS A 195 3.25 -7.85 24.28
C LYS A 195 4.02 -7.08 23.23
N SER A 196 3.73 -7.36 21.96
CA SER A 196 4.30 -6.62 20.82
C SER A 196 3.74 -5.20 20.70
N SER A 197 2.52 -4.97 21.21
CA SER A 197 1.87 -3.66 21.27
C SER A 197 0.94 -3.60 22.47
N TYR A 198 0.75 -2.39 22.99
CA TYR A 198 -0.14 -2.07 24.10
C TYR A 198 -1.33 -1.22 23.60
N PRO A 199 -2.48 -1.25 24.29
CA PRO A 199 -3.67 -0.48 23.87
C PRO A 199 -3.62 1.00 24.28
N PHE A 200 -2.54 1.40 24.95
CA PHE A 200 -2.24 2.75 25.40
C PHE A 200 -0.72 2.95 25.39
N ASP A 201 -0.31 4.21 25.50
CA ASP A 201 1.07 4.63 25.60
C ASP A 201 1.34 5.23 26.99
N LEU A 202 2.60 5.53 27.30
CA LEU A 202 2.95 6.21 28.54
C LEU A 202 3.36 7.65 28.27
N LEU A 203 3.01 8.57 29.17
CA LEU A 203 3.58 9.92 29.21
C LEU A 203 4.43 10.06 30.47
N LEU A 204 5.65 10.59 30.31
CA LEU A 204 6.45 11.12 31.40
C LEU A 204 5.98 12.54 31.71
N GLU A 205 5.08 12.65 32.69
CA GLU A 205 4.54 13.92 33.14
C GLU A 205 5.53 14.63 34.06
N ILE A 206 5.73 15.93 33.83
CA ILE A 206 6.64 16.78 34.59
C ILE A 206 5.83 17.89 35.26
N ARG A 207 5.98 18.04 36.58
CA ARG A 207 5.39 19.13 37.36
C ARG A 207 6.46 20.13 37.81
N LYS A 208 6.05 21.34 38.21
CA LYS A 208 6.96 22.24 38.96
C LYS A 208 7.14 21.73 40.40
N PRO A 209 8.27 22.04 41.07
CA PRO A 209 8.56 21.53 42.41
C PRO A 209 7.48 21.80 43.46
N HIS A 210 6.78 22.94 43.35
CA HIS A 210 5.73 23.39 44.27
C HIS A 210 4.31 22.94 43.89
N GLU A 211 4.13 22.37 42.71
CA GLU A 211 2.82 21.87 42.24
C GLU A 211 2.62 20.43 42.71
N THR A 212 1.38 20.01 42.94
CA THR A 212 1.04 18.61 43.20
C THR A 212 0.50 17.98 41.93
N PHE A 213 0.87 16.72 41.70
CA PHE A 213 0.31 15.94 40.61
C PHE A 213 -1.20 15.76 40.75
N GLN A 214 -1.93 15.98 39.65
CA GLN A 214 -3.38 15.77 39.63
C GLN A 214 -3.69 14.27 39.50
N PRO A 215 -4.65 13.71 40.25
CA PRO A 215 -5.01 12.31 40.09
C PRO A 215 -5.86 12.10 38.82
N TYR A 216 -5.46 11.16 37.97
CA TYR A 216 -6.24 10.76 36.80
C TYR A 216 -6.91 9.41 37.02
N LYS A 217 -8.24 9.39 36.92
CA LYS A 217 -9.04 8.17 36.98
C LYS A 217 -9.52 7.76 35.59
N ILE A 218 -9.63 6.45 35.39
CA ILE A 218 -10.20 5.86 34.18
C ILE A 218 -11.61 6.43 33.96
N GLY A 219 -11.92 6.81 32.72
CA GLY A 219 -13.22 7.36 32.32
C GLY A 219 -13.33 8.89 32.39
N GLY A 220 -12.28 9.60 32.79
CA GLY A 220 -12.21 11.05 32.63
C GLY A 220 -12.04 11.48 31.16
N THR A 221 -12.24 12.77 30.91
CA THR A 221 -12.09 13.40 29.59
C THR A 221 -11.20 14.64 29.69
N THR A 222 -10.26 14.78 28.78
CA THR A 222 -9.40 15.96 28.68
C THR A 222 -10.10 17.02 27.85
N VAL A 223 -10.23 18.24 28.37
CA VAL A 223 -10.92 19.32 27.66
C VAL A 223 -9.96 20.49 27.49
N LYS A 224 -9.67 20.86 26.23
CA LYS A 224 -8.91 22.05 25.87
C LYS A 224 -9.87 23.23 25.83
N VAL A 225 -9.81 24.09 26.85
CA VAL A 225 -10.72 25.23 26.99
C VAL A 225 -10.06 26.50 26.45
N HIS A 226 -10.70 27.14 25.49
CA HIS A 226 -10.26 28.39 24.87
C HIS A 226 -11.19 29.54 25.26
N VAL A 227 -10.63 30.63 25.80
CA VAL A 227 -11.39 31.85 26.06
C VAL A 227 -11.46 32.68 24.79
N VAL A 228 -12.66 33.06 24.36
CA VAL A 228 -12.88 33.87 23.16
C VAL A 228 -13.19 35.31 23.56
N ASN A 229 -12.42 36.24 23.03
CA ASN A 229 -12.64 37.68 23.20
C ASN A 229 -13.33 38.24 21.95
N LEU A 230 -14.60 38.63 22.10
CA LEU A 230 -15.41 39.14 21.00
C LEU A 230 -14.95 40.53 20.52
N GLU A 231 -14.53 41.42 21.42
CA GLU A 231 -14.06 42.76 21.06
C GLU A 231 -12.77 42.70 20.22
N ALA A 232 -11.83 41.84 20.63
CA ALA A 232 -10.56 41.66 19.93
C ALA A 232 -10.65 40.72 18.70
N ASN A 233 -11.75 39.97 18.56
CA ASN A 233 -11.87 38.84 17.62
C ASN A 233 -10.73 37.81 17.76
N GLU A 234 -10.31 37.53 19.00
CA GLU A 234 -9.18 36.65 19.32
C GLU A 234 -9.61 35.44 20.16
N ILE A 235 -8.94 34.31 19.92
CA ILE A 235 -9.09 33.07 20.69
C ILE A 235 -7.81 32.87 21.49
N ALA A 236 -7.94 32.84 22.82
CA ALA A 236 -6.81 32.64 23.71
C ALA A 236 -6.24 31.22 23.61
N ARG A 237 -5.03 31.03 24.14
CA ARG A 237 -4.40 29.71 24.25
C ARG A 237 -5.26 28.76 25.09
N ALA A 238 -5.26 27.48 24.70
CA ALA A 238 -5.97 26.45 25.42
C ALA A 238 -5.46 26.32 26.86
N VAL A 239 -6.39 26.23 27.80
CA VAL A 239 -6.13 25.74 29.15
C VAL A 239 -6.74 24.36 29.27
N VAL A 240 -5.93 23.38 29.67
CA VAL A 240 -6.39 22.00 29.83
C VAL A 240 -7.14 21.87 31.15
N VAL A 241 -8.41 21.50 31.06
CA VAL A 241 -9.28 21.21 32.21
C VAL A 241 -9.69 19.74 32.12
N ARG A 242 -9.53 19.00 33.23
CA ARG A 242 -9.93 17.59 33.31
C ARG A 242 -11.39 17.49 33.73
N GLY A 243 -12.24 16.93 32.87
CA GLY A 243 -13.63 16.64 33.20
C GLY A 243 -13.88 15.15 33.48
N LEU A 244 -15.01 14.85 34.11
CA LEU A 244 -15.57 13.51 34.21
C LEU A 244 -16.76 13.37 33.27
N LYS A 245 -16.86 12.27 32.53
CA LYS A 245 -17.98 12.05 31.61
C LYS A 245 -19.35 11.99 32.31
N THR A 246 -19.35 11.68 33.60
CA THR A 246 -20.53 11.60 34.47
C THR A 246 -20.95 12.95 35.06
N GLN A 247 -20.10 13.97 35.01
CA GLN A 247 -20.45 15.29 35.55
C GLN A 247 -21.41 16.01 34.62
N THR A 248 -22.23 16.88 35.20
CA THR A 248 -23.14 17.74 34.46
C THR A 248 -22.41 18.91 33.79
N VAL A 249 -23.02 19.50 32.77
CA VAL A 249 -22.49 20.72 32.11
C VAL A 249 -22.32 21.84 33.13
N GLU A 250 -23.25 22.00 34.08
CA GLU A 250 -23.18 23.02 35.12
C GLU A 250 -21.99 22.81 36.07
N GLU A 251 -21.81 21.59 36.58
CA GLU A 251 -20.65 21.24 37.41
C GLU A 251 -19.33 21.49 36.68
N PHE A 252 -19.28 21.14 35.39
CA PHE A 252 -18.09 21.38 34.58
C PHE A 252 -17.84 22.88 34.33
N LYS A 253 -18.88 23.67 34.03
CA LYS A 253 -18.77 25.14 33.91
C LYS A 253 -18.24 25.76 35.21
N ALA A 254 -18.75 25.32 36.36
CA ALA A 254 -18.26 25.79 37.67
C ALA A 254 -16.78 25.43 37.88
N GLN A 255 -16.38 24.22 37.49
CA GLN A 255 -14.99 23.78 37.54
C GLN A 255 -14.07 24.62 36.64
N VAL A 256 -14.47 24.86 35.39
CA VAL A 256 -13.74 25.71 34.44
C VAL A 256 -13.63 27.15 34.97
N ALA A 257 -14.73 27.70 35.48
CA ALA A 257 -14.80 29.02 36.08
C ALA A 257 -13.83 29.15 37.28
N GLN A 258 -13.82 28.15 38.17
CA GLN A 258 -12.90 28.11 39.31
C GLN A 258 -11.44 28.05 38.87
N GLN A 259 -11.11 27.21 37.88
CA GLN A 259 -9.72 27.03 37.43
C GLN A 259 -9.18 28.24 36.66
N LEU A 260 -10.05 28.94 35.93
CA LEU A 260 -9.69 30.15 35.16
C LEU A 260 -9.85 31.45 35.94
N GLY A 261 -10.45 31.42 37.14
CA GLY A 261 -10.75 32.61 37.93
C GLY A 261 -11.83 33.50 37.30
N LEU A 262 -12.79 32.90 36.59
CA LEU A 262 -13.84 33.57 35.83
C LEU A 262 -15.22 33.38 36.51
N PRO A 263 -16.19 34.28 36.28
CA PRO A 263 -17.56 34.09 36.76
C PRO A 263 -18.28 32.97 35.98
N SER A 264 -19.04 32.12 36.67
CA SER A 264 -19.78 31.03 36.04
C SER A 264 -21.16 31.42 35.50
N SER A 265 -21.75 32.53 35.99
CA SER A 265 -23.17 32.87 35.75
C SER A 265 -23.51 33.20 34.29
N ASN A 266 -22.59 33.83 33.56
CA ASN A 266 -22.82 34.29 32.18
C ASN A 266 -22.00 33.49 31.16
N MET A 267 -21.43 32.35 31.56
CA MET A 267 -20.52 31.59 30.70
C MET A 267 -21.27 30.80 29.61
N ARG A 268 -21.12 31.26 28.36
CA ARG A 268 -21.48 30.50 27.16
C ARG A 268 -20.34 29.53 26.85
N MET A 269 -20.68 28.27 26.61
CA MET A 269 -19.72 27.19 26.38
C MET A 269 -20.11 26.43 25.12
N VAL A 270 -19.21 26.37 24.15
CA VAL A 270 -19.43 25.73 22.85
C VAL A 270 -18.47 24.56 22.71
N LEU A 271 -19.00 23.38 22.46
CA LEU A 271 -18.24 22.18 22.15
C LEU A 271 -17.92 22.15 20.65
N GLU A 272 -16.67 21.87 20.32
CA GLU A 272 -16.27 21.52 18.96
C GLU A 272 -16.42 20.02 18.74
N ASN A 273 -17.31 19.63 17.83
CA ASN A 273 -17.53 18.23 17.46
C ASN A 273 -16.89 17.92 16.11
N TYR A 274 -16.20 16.76 16.04
CA TYR A 274 -15.55 16.27 14.81
C TYR A 274 -16.49 16.10 13.60
N HIS A 275 -17.80 15.90 13.83
CA HIS A 275 -18.76 15.55 12.77
C HIS A 275 -19.95 16.52 12.66
N SER A 276 -20.32 17.22 13.74
CA SER A 276 -21.53 18.05 13.83
C SER A 276 -21.27 19.57 13.90
N GLY A 277 -20.00 20.00 13.85
CA GLY A 277 -19.63 21.41 13.93
C GLY A 277 -19.65 21.95 15.37
N LEU A 278 -19.99 23.22 15.52
CA LEU A 278 -20.01 23.93 16.81
C LEU A 278 -21.38 23.77 17.50
N GLU A 279 -21.38 23.24 18.72
CA GLU A 279 -22.60 23.01 19.50
C GLU A 279 -22.58 23.82 20.81
N LEU A 280 -23.58 24.68 21.00
CA LEU A 280 -23.71 25.47 22.23
C LEU A 280 -24.32 24.59 23.33
N LEU A 281 -23.61 24.47 24.47
CA LEU A 281 -24.07 23.69 25.61
C LEU A 281 -25.11 24.47 26.42
N THR A 282 -26.39 24.27 26.07
CA THR A 282 -27.53 24.97 26.67
C THR A 282 -28.20 24.21 27.82
N ALA A 283 -27.94 22.91 27.98
CA ALA A 283 -28.62 22.05 28.96
C ALA A 283 -27.76 21.81 30.21
N PRO A 284 -27.92 22.58 31.31
CA PRO A 284 -27.03 22.53 32.46
C PRO A 284 -27.01 21.17 33.19
N GLY A 285 -28.18 20.52 33.30
CA GLY A 285 -28.33 19.24 34.01
C GLY A 285 -27.99 18.00 33.20
N ARG A 286 -27.58 18.13 31.93
CA ARG A 286 -27.14 16.99 31.13
C ARG A 286 -25.70 16.63 31.43
N MET A 287 -25.39 15.33 31.35
CA MET A 287 -24.03 14.85 31.56
C MET A 287 -23.15 15.18 30.35
N LEU A 288 -21.85 15.36 30.57
CA LEU A 288 -20.90 15.58 29.47
C LEU A 288 -20.93 14.44 28.44
N LYS A 289 -21.11 13.18 28.88
CA LYS A 289 -21.27 12.04 27.96
C LYS A 289 -22.44 12.20 27.01
N SER A 290 -23.58 12.74 27.48
CA SER A 290 -24.77 12.92 26.65
C SER A 290 -24.66 14.09 25.68
N GLU A 291 -23.79 15.07 25.99
CA GLU A 291 -23.50 16.23 25.14
C GLU A 291 -22.34 15.97 24.17
N GLY A 292 -21.92 14.71 23.99
CA GLY A 292 -20.93 14.33 22.97
C GLY A 292 -19.46 14.34 23.41
N PHE A 293 -19.16 14.56 24.71
CA PHE A 293 -17.76 14.61 25.16
C PHE A 293 -17.05 13.24 25.00
N GLY A 294 -16.04 13.22 24.14
CA GLY A 294 -15.14 12.08 23.90
C GLY A 294 -14.04 11.92 24.95
N LYS A 295 -12.92 11.29 24.57
CA LYS A 295 -11.71 11.22 25.42
C LYS A 295 -10.97 12.56 25.51
N SER A 296 -11.01 13.32 24.42
CA SER A 296 -10.41 14.64 24.28
C SER A 296 -11.37 15.54 23.52
N ASN A 297 -11.57 16.76 24.02
CA ASN A 297 -12.55 17.70 23.47
C ASN A 297 -11.98 19.11 23.46
N THR A 298 -12.39 19.91 22.48
CA THR A 298 -12.09 21.35 22.46
C THR A 298 -13.37 22.11 22.79
N VAL A 299 -13.26 23.05 23.71
CA VAL A 299 -14.39 23.87 24.16
C VAL A 299 -14.01 25.34 24.10
N PHE A 300 -14.89 26.16 23.54
CA PHE A 300 -14.75 27.60 23.49
C PHE A 300 -15.69 28.25 24.50
N ILE A 301 -15.18 29.20 25.28
CA ILE A 301 -15.97 29.92 26.28
C ILE A 301 -15.96 31.42 26.04
N GLU A 302 -17.10 32.04 26.35
CA GLU A 302 -17.32 33.49 26.30
C GLU A 302 -18.18 33.87 27.52
N PHE A 303 -17.94 35.02 28.14
CA PHE A 303 -18.58 35.39 29.43
C PHE A 303 -18.82 36.89 29.64
N ILE A 304 -18.54 37.74 28.63
CA ILE A 304 -18.45 39.20 28.80
C ILE A 304 -19.60 39.92 28.09
N ASP A 305 -19.97 39.51 26.87
CA ASP A 305 -20.88 40.28 26.02
C ASP A 305 -22.34 39.86 26.23
N GLU A 306 -23.04 40.62 27.07
CA GLU A 306 -24.46 40.41 27.34
C GLU A 306 -25.37 40.76 26.16
N GLU A 307 -24.94 41.60 25.20
CA GLU A 307 -25.74 41.95 24.02
C GLU A 307 -25.69 40.83 22.97
N ASP A 308 -24.49 40.31 22.67
CA ASP A 308 -24.31 39.16 21.76
C ASP A 308 -24.96 37.88 22.32
N SER A 309 -25.03 37.73 23.65
CA SER A 309 -25.69 36.60 24.30
C SER A 309 -27.19 36.49 24.02
N LYS A 310 -27.84 37.61 23.65
CA LYS A 310 -29.29 37.67 23.36
C LYS A 310 -29.62 37.19 21.94
N LEU A 311 -28.63 37.13 21.05
CA LEU A 311 -28.82 36.68 19.67
C LEU A 311 -28.88 35.14 19.59
N PRO A 312 -29.62 34.57 18.62
CA PRO A 312 -29.48 33.14 18.29
C PRO A 312 -28.02 32.81 18.01
N PHE A 313 -27.50 31.69 18.55
CA PHE A 313 -26.08 31.36 18.47
C PHE A 313 -25.51 31.48 17.05
N ARG A 314 -26.21 30.98 16.01
CA ARG A 314 -25.74 31.04 14.61
C ARG A 314 -25.65 32.44 14.00
N GLU A 315 -26.26 33.43 14.65
CA GLU A 315 -26.24 34.84 14.24
C GLU A 315 -25.33 35.70 15.13
N SER A 316 -24.75 35.11 16.18
CA SER A 316 -23.87 35.77 17.12
C SER A 316 -22.46 36.01 16.54
N GLN A 317 -21.80 37.07 17.01
CA GLN A 317 -20.39 37.32 16.75
C GLN A 317 -19.52 36.17 17.29
N PHE A 318 -19.95 35.56 18.41
CA PHE A 318 -19.28 34.40 18.98
C PHE A 318 -19.20 33.23 17.98
N PHE A 319 -20.33 32.87 17.35
CA PHE A 319 -20.33 31.84 16.31
C PHE A 319 -19.53 32.24 15.07
N GLU A 320 -19.57 33.50 14.64
CA GLU A 320 -18.82 33.95 13.47
C GLU A 320 -17.30 33.83 13.64
N ILE A 321 -16.79 34.17 14.83
CA ILE A 321 -15.36 34.01 15.15
C ILE A 321 -14.98 32.52 15.12
N LEU A 322 -15.80 31.67 15.73
CA LEU A 322 -15.55 30.22 15.80
C LEU A 322 -15.67 29.55 14.42
N ASP A 323 -16.72 29.85 13.65
CA ASP A 323 -16.93 29.33 12.30
C ASP A 323 -15.76 29.72 11.38
N ARG A 324 -15.25 30.94 11.50
CA ARG A 324 -14.03 31.36 10.79
C ARG A 324 -12.81 30.57 11.26
N HIS A 325 -12.63 30.38 12.56
CA HIS A 325 -11.46 29.69 13.12
C HIS A 325 -11.38 28.22 12.63
N ILE A 326 -12.47 27.46 12.74
CA ILE A 326 -12.47 26.01 12.42
C ILE A 326 -12.44 25.71 10.92
N ASN A 327 -12.88 26.66 10.09
CA ASN A 327 -12.97 26.47 8.65
C ASN A 327 -11.82 27.14 7.88
N THR A 328 -10.97 27.96 8.52
CA THR A 328 -9.83 28.56 7.82
C THR A 328 -8.65 27.60 7.80
N ILE A 329 -8.12 27.33 6.61
CA ILE A 329 -6.85 26.62 6.42
C ILE A 329 -5.80 27.56 5.82
N VAL A 330 -4.53 27.22 6.02
CA VAL A 330 -3.40 27.90 5.36
C VAL A 330 -2.91 27.03 4.20
N ILE A 331 -2.80 27.62 3.01
CA ILE A 331 -2.19 26.98 1.84
C ILE A 331 -1.04 27.83 1.30
N TYR A 332 -0.07 27.18 0.67
CA TYR A 332 1.08 27.84 0.04
C TYR A 332 1.02 27.67 -1.46
N VAL A 333 1.05 28.76 -2.21
CA VAL A 333 0.97 28.73 -3.67
C VAL A 333 2.27 29.26 -4.26
N HIS A 334 2.89 28.48 -5.14
CA HIS A 334 4.02 28.89 -5.96
C HIS A 334 3.49 29.53 -7.25
N LEU A 335 3.88 30.78 -7.50
CA LEU A 335 3.44 31.57 -8.64
C LEU A 335 4.48 31.53 -9.78
N PRO A 336 4.05 31.59 -11.05
CA PRO A 336 4.96 31.68 -12.19
C PRO A 336 5.76 32.99 -12.17
N GLN A 337 6.88 33.02 -12.89
CA GLN A 337 7.72 34.22 -13.00
C GLN A 337 7.02 35.30 -13.82
N GLU A 338 7.32 36.57 -13.55
CA GLU A 338 6.64 37.70 -14.21
C GLU A 338 6.88 37.72 -15.73
N GLU A 339 8.08 37.34 -16.18
CA GLU A 339 8.44 37.21 -17.59
C GLU A 339 7.60 36.15 -18.31
N GLU A 340 7.33 35.01 -17.66
CA GLU A 340 6.53 33.92 -18.21
C GLU A 340 5.07 34.36 -18.40
N VAL A 341 4.53 35.11 -17.44
CA VAL A 341 3.17 35.67 -17.51
C VAL A 341 3.05 36.67 -18.66
N LEU A 342 4.06 37.51 -18.89
CA LEU A 342 4.07 38.47 -20.00
C LEU A 342 4.11 37.78 -21.37
N LEU A 343 4.94 36.73 -21.52
CA LEU A 343 5.01 35.92 -22.74
C LEU A 343 3.66 35.25 -23.07
N GLU A 344 2.98 34.72 -22.06
CA GLU A 344 1.68 34.07 -22.28
C GLU A 344 0.59 35.09 -22.65
N LYS A 345 0.62 36.31 -22.08
CA LYS A 345 -0.26 37.41 -22.51
C LYS A 345 -0.05 37.81 -23.98
N GLN A 346 1.19 37.81 -24.45
CA GLN A 346 1.49 38.09 -25.86
C GLN A 346 0.97 36.98 -26.78
N ARG A 347 1.09 35.71 -26.38
CA ARG A 347 0.51 34.57 -27.13
C ARG A 347 -1.01 34.68 -27.25
N MET A 348 -1.71 35.01 -26.16
CA MET A 348 -3.16 35.22 -26.18
C MET A 348 -3.59 36.32 -27.16
N SER A 349 -2.80 37.39 -27.27
CA SER A 349 -3.08 38.52 -28.17
C SER A 349 -2.91 38.13 -29.64
N SER A 350 -1.94 37.27 -29.96
CA SER A 350 -1.68 36.78 -31.32
C SER A 350 -2.68 35.72 -31.82
N SER A 351 -3.29 34.93 -30.92
CA SER A 351 -4.30 33.93 -31.30
C SER A 351 -5.65 34.54 -31.68
N ALA A 352 -5.99 35.72 -31.15
CA ALA A 352 -7.25 36.40 -31.44
C ALA A 352 -7.30 36.97 -32.88
N GLU A 353 -6.16 37.29 -33.49
CA GLU A 353 -6.09 37.81 -34.87
C GLU A 353 -6.23 36.71 -35.93
N ASN A 354 -5.97 35.44 -35.58
CA ASN A 354 -6.01 34.33 -36.55
C ASN A 354 -7.41 33.72 -36.73
N ASP A 355 -8.31 33.88 -35.75
CA ASP A 355 -9.71 33.42 -35.82
C ASP A 355 -10.60 34.34 -36.68
N GLN A 356 -10.11 35.51 -37.09
CA GLN A 356 -10.87 36.50 -37.87
C GLN A 356 -10.61 36.48 -39.38
N ARG A 357 -9.78 35.54 -39.87
CA ARG A 357 -9.41 35.44 -41.30
C ARG A 357 -9.87 34.16 -42.01
N CYS A 358 -10.70 33.33 -41.38
CA CYS A 358 -11.29 32.16 -42.03
C CYS A 358 -12.78 32.39 -42.31
N GLY A 359 -13.07 33.15 -43.36
CA GLY A 359 -14.43 33.47 -43.75
C GLY A 359 -14.52 34.22 -45.08
N SER A 360 -14.07 33.59 -46.17
CA SER A 360 -14.59 33.75 -47.55
C SER A 360 -13.67 33.03 -48.53
N VAL A 361 -14.21 32.00 -49.20
CA VAL A 361 -13.60 31.33 -50.34
C VAL A 361 -14.24 31.92 -51.58
N GLU A 362 -13.44 32.54 -52.45
CA GLU A 362 -13.71 32.64 -53.89
C GLU A 362 -12.41 32.48 -54.67
N ASP A 363 -12.58 32.14 -55.94
CA ASP A 363 -11.83 31.22 -56.79
C ASP A 363 -10.71 31.88 -57.64
N GLU A 364 -10.01 31.02 -58.39
CA GLU A 364 -9.10 31.25 -59.54
C GLU A 364 -7.57 31.28 -59.34
N GLY A 365 -6.93 30.19 -59.80
CA GLY A 365 -5.95 30.24 -60.89
C GLY A 365 -4.47 30.57 -60.60
N GLY A 366 -3.58 29.58 -60.81
CA GLY A 366 -2.29 29.82 -61.48
C GLY A 366 -0.98 29.52 -60.72
N THR A 367 -0.32 28.43 -61.14
CA THR A 367 1.13 28.23 -61.36
C THR A 367 2.21 28.64 -60.32
N ALA A 368 2.88 27.61 -59.80
CA ALA A 368 4.31 27.42 -59.48
C ALA A 368 5.23 28.64 -59.25
N THR A 369 5.98 28.62 -58.12
CA THR A 369 7.46 28.68 -58.11
C THR A 369 8.05 28.38 -56.73
N ALA A 370 9.14 27.63 -56.73
CA ALA A 370 9.97 27.32 -55.57
C ALA A 370 10.95 28.46 -55.25
N ARG A 371 11.24 28.70 -53.96
CA ARG A 371 12.60 28.62 -53.35
C ARG A 371 12.66 29.22 -51.94
N SER A 372 13.09 28.36 -51.01
CA SER A 372 14.32 28.50 -50.21
C SER A 372 14.38 29.49 -49.03
N THR A 373 14.74 28.86 -47.90
CA THR A 373 15.85 29.15 -46.95
C THR A 373 15.53 29.62 -45.53
N GLN A 374 16.07 28.80 -44.61
CA GLN A 374 16.63 29.08 -43.28
C GLN A 374 15.66 29.32 -42.12
N GLN A 375 15.45 28.31 -41.27
CA GLN A 375 16.29 27.96 -40.10
C GLN A 375 16.32 29.07 -39.05
N THR A 376 15.63 28.80 -37.93
CA THR A 376 16.23 29.02 -36.61
C THR A 376 15.75 27.91 -35.70
N GLN A 377 16.68 27.01 -35.40
CA GLN A 377 16.59 26.07 -34.28
C GLN A 377 16.73 26.88 -32.99
N THR A 378 15.83 26.65 -32.04
CA THR A 378 16.20 26.65 -30.62
C THR A 378 15.46 25.51 -29.95
N ALA A 379 16.23 24.47 -29.66
CA ALA A 379 15.87 23.40 -28.76
C ALA A 379 15.75 23.96 -27.33
N ASN A 380 14.79 23.42 -26.57
CA ASN A 380 14.98 23.14 -25.16
C ASN A 380 14.14 21.90 -24.83
N THR A 381 14.83 20.76 -25.01
CA THR A 381 14.45 19.44 -24.55
C THR A 381 14.70 19.37 -23.05
N ALA A 382 13.65 19.37 -22.24
CA ALA A 382 13.73 18.90 -20.86
C ALA A 382 13.23 17.46 -20.85
N LEU A 383 14.17 16.53 -20.75
CA LEU A 383 13.93 15.11 -20.47
C LEU A 383 13.37 15.01 -19.04
N SER A 384 12.07 14.75 -18.89
CA SER A 384 11.51 14.25 -17.64
C SER A 384 11.38 12.74 -17.75
N ASP A 385 12.25 12.01 -17.05
CA ASP A 385 12.11 10.58 -16.79
C ASP A 385 10.78 10.32 -16.07
N GLY A 386 9.82 9.74 -16.79
CA GLY A 386 8.53 9.33 -16.25
C GLY A 386 8.70 8.12 -15.34
N TYR A 387 8.48 8.32 -14.05
CA TYR A 387 8.22 7.25 -13.09
C TYR A 387 6.75 6.83 -13.26
N ASP A 388 6.53 5.54 -13.50
CA ASP A 388 5.22 4.90 -13.55
C ASP A 388 4.90 4.44 -12.13
N SER A 389 3.93 5.08 -11.46
CA SER A 389 3.49 4.69 -10.12
C SER A 389 1.97 4.80 -10.03
N ASP A 390 1.28 3.78 -10.54
CA ASP A 390 -0.09 3.46 -10.16
C ASP A 390 -0.01 2.69 -8.84
N LEU A 391 -0.50 3.27 -7.73
CA LEU A 391 -1.05 2.56 -6.54
C LEU A 391 -1.42 3.59 -5.44
N CYS A 392 -2.70 3.97 -5.35
CA CYS A 392 -3.47 3.91 -4.10
C CYS A 392 -4.93 4.31 -4.36
N ASP A 393 -5.82 3.33 -4.30
CA ASP A 393 -7.21 3.53 -3.94
C ASP A 393 -7.33 3.32 -2.42
N SER A 394 -8.19 4.10 -1.77
CA SER A 394 -8.52 3.92 -0.35
C SER A 394 -10.01 4.15 -0.21
N SER A 395 -10.76 3.05 -0.16
CA SER A 395 -11.95 2.90 0.68
C SER A 395 -12.25 1.41 0.89
N SER A 396 -12.68 1.13 2.12
CA SER A 396 -12.68 -0.14 2.84
C SER A 396 -13.77 -1.15 2.45
N SER A 397 -13.41 -2.44 2.39
CA SER A 397 -14.26 -3.55 2.86
C SER A 397 -13.41 -4.82 3.06
N GLY A 398 -13.43 -5.40 4.26
CA GLY A 398 -12.56 -6.49 4.66
C GLY A 398 -13.04 -7.88 4.21
N CYS A 399 -12.08 -8.78 3.98
CA CYS A 399 -12.21 -10.23 4.06
C CYS A 399 -10.84 -10.82 4.45
N ARG A 400 -10.83 -11.68 5.47
CA ARG A 400 -9.63 -12.29 6.06
C ARG A 400 -9.19 -13.52 5.25
N GLY A 401 -7.91 -13.61 4.91
CA GLY A 401 -7.24 -14.82 4.42
C GLY A 401 -5.73 -14.62 4.58
N GLY A 402 -5.12 -15.33 5.53
CA GLY A 402 -3.69 -15.21 5.86
C GLY A 402 -2.87 -16.21 5.05
N ASP A 403 -1.86 -15.70 4.36
CA ASP A 403 -0.83 -16.47 3.65
C ASP A 403 0.52 -15.98 4.20
N HIS A 404 1.28 -16.87 4.84
CA HIS A 404 2.58 -16.61 5.44
C HIS A 404 3.63 -17.42 4.69
N SER A 405 4.49 -16.75 3.90
CA SER A 405 5.75 -17.31 3.40
C SER A 405 6.91 -16.53 4.00
N GLU A 406 7.76 -17.22 4.75
CA GLU A 406 9.04 -16.73 5.26
C GLU A 406 10.16 -17.36 4.43
N ASP A 407 10.94 -16.51 3.76
CA ASP A 407 12.21 -16.81 3.11
C ASP A 407 13.32 -16.29 4.03
N SER A 408 14.33 -17.11 4.32
CA SER A 408 15.71 -16.63 4.52
C SER A 408 16.71 -17.78 4.37
N SER A 409 17.56 -17.61 3.36
CA SER A 409 18.80 -18.32 3.13
C SER A 409 19.98 -17.63 3.84
N LEU A 410 20.93 -18.45 4.27
CA LEU A 410 22.17 -18.12 4.97
C LEU A 410 23.21 -17.52 4.01
N THR A 411 23.97 -16.50 4.42
CA THR A 411 25.40 -16.35 4.04
C THR A 411 26.21 -15.65 5.12
N ASP A 412 27.33 -16.28 5.49
CA ASP A 412 28.44 -15.73 6.26
C ASP A 412 29.21 -14.68 5.46
N SER A 413 29.54 -13.54 6.06
CA SER A 413 30.93 -13.06 6.22
C SER A 413 30.99 -11.70 6.94
N GLU A 414 31.82 -11.69 7.97
CA GLU A 414 32.17 -10.62 8.91
C GLU A 414 32.36 -9.19 8.34
N ARG A 415 31.68 -8.22 8.96
CA ARG A 415 32.31 -6.98 9.47
C ARG A 415 31.36 -6.28 10.45
N THR A 416 31.89 -6.03 11.64
CA THR A 416 31.32 -5.27 12.76
C THR A 416 30.57 -4.00 12.35
N LEU A 417 29.31 -3.86 12.80
CA LEU A 417 28.70 -2.61 13.32
C LEU A 417 27.24 -2.84 13.77
N VAL A 418 27.05 -2.82 15.10
CA VAL A 418 25.92 -2.32 15.92
C VAL A 418 24.56 -2.14 15.24
N GLY A 419 23.54 -2.82 15.80
CA GLY A 419 22.28 -2.14 16.15
C GLY A 419 20.99 -2.57 15.46
N ASP A 420 20.26 -3.44 16.18
CA ASP A 420 18.82 -3.35 16.50
C ASP A 420 17.71 -3.88 15.56
N ASP A 421 17.14 -4.99 16.06
CA ASP A 421 15.71 -5.26 16.32
C ASP A 421 14.78 -5.52 15.11
N MET A 422 14.56 -6.81 14.82
CA MET A 422 13.21 -7.34 14.55
C MET A 422 13.01 -8.76 15.08
N SER A 423 11.94 -8.96 15.87
CA SER A 423 11.14 -10.20 16.02
C SER A 423 10.16 -10.06 17.21
N PRO A 424 9.18 -10.98 17.47
CA PRO A 424 8.67 -12.12 16.68
C PRO A 424 7.12 -12.29 16.72
N ARG A 425 6.58 -13.25 15.93
CA ARG A 425 5.41 -14.13 16.22
C ARG A 425 5.13 -15.04 15.01
N ASN A 426 4.75 -16.33 15.08
CA ASN A 426 4.37 -17.18 16.22
C ASN A 426 4.28 -18.67 15.81
N ASN A 427 4.27 -19.52 16.85
CA ASN A 427 4.10 -20.98 16.91
C ASN A 427 2.85 -21.61 16.25
N SER A 428 2.92 -22.94 16.05
CA SER A 428 1.79 -23.88 16.04
C SER A 428 2.07 -25.11 16.96
N PRO A 429 1.04 -25.94 17.29
CA PRO A 429 0.88 -26.58 18.60
C PRO A 429 1.11 -28.10 18.64
N ASP A 430 1.42 -28.62 19.83
CA ASP A 430 1.46 -30.06 20.16
C ASP A 430 0.14 -30.53 20.79
N ILE A 431 -0.36 -31.68 20.30
CA ILE A 431 -1.44 -32.48 20.87
C ILE A 431 -0.80 -33.71 21.54
N ALA A 432 -1.18 -33.94 22.80
CA ALA A 432 -0.74 -35.09 23.60
C ALA A 432 -1.77 -36.23 23.56
N ASP A 433 -1.23 -37.46 23.56
CA ASP A 433 -1.94 -38.74 23.65
C ASP A 433 -2.63 -38.96 25.00
N ALA A 434 -3.72 -39.73 24.94
CA ALA A 434 -4.48 -40.23 26.08
C ALA A 434 -4.03 -41.66 26.45
N ASP A 435 -3.91 -41.94 27.75
CA ASP A 435 -4.28 -43.26 28.30
C ASP A 435 -4.67 -43.17 29.78
N ASP A 436 -5.73 -43.90 30.08
CA ASP A 436 -6.54 -44.04 31.31
C ASP A 436 -5.91 -45.11 32.25
N SER A 437 -5.76 -44.93 33.56
CA SER A 437 -6.76 -45.30 34.58
C SER A 437 -6.10 -45.39 35.98
N GLY A 438 -6.84 -45.09 37.05
CA GLY A 438 -6.49 -45.51 38.43
C GLY A 438 -6.66 -44.48 39.54
N SER A 439 -7.78 -44.58 40.26
CA SER A 439 -8.20 -43.84 41.47
C SER A 439 -7.23 -43.83 42.66
N VAL A 440 -7.24 -42.77 43.49
CA VAL A 440 -7.56 -42.73 44.95
C VAL A 440 -7.36 -41.30 45.52
N GLU A 441 -8.16 -41.01 46.56
CA GLU A 441 -8.51 -39.75 47.21
C GLU A 441 -7.42 -38.90 47.91
N GLU A 442 -7.78 -37.62 48.09
CA GLU A 442 -7.76 -36.82 49.34
C GLU A 442 -6.87 -35.55 49.42
N ARG A 443 -7.59 -34.43 49.68
CA ARG A 443 -7.28 -33.19 50.44
C ARG A 443 -6.71 -31.95 49.72
N GLN A 444 -7.61 -30.98 49.54
CA GLN A 444 -7.31 -29.54 49.54
C GLN A 444 -6.68 -29.09 50.89
N PRO A 445 -5.99 -27.93 50.96
CA PRO A 445 -6.70 -26.65 51.10
C PRO A 445 -6.21 -25.51 50.18
N LYS A 446 -7.16 -24.59 50.00
CA LYS A 446 -7.21 -23.33 49.25
C LYS A 446 -6.15 -22.30 49.66
N LEU A 447 -5.69 -21.50 48.70
CA LEU A 447 -5.55 -20.04 48.83
C LEU A 447 -5.58 -19.38 47.44
N VAL A 448 -6.52 -18.46 47.23
CA VAL A 448 -6.72 -17.64 46.03
C VAL A 448 -6.19 -16.24 46.33
N PRO A 449 -5.56 -15.56 45.36
CA PRO A 449 -5.70 -14.11 45.26
C PRO A 449 -6.37 -13.66 43.94
N SER A 450 -7.01 -12.50 44.07
CA SER A 450 -8.05 -11.83 43.29
C SER A 450 -7.65 -11.28 41.92
N VAL A 451 -8.54 -11.49 40.93
CA VAL A 451 -8.55 -10.90 39.58
C VAL A 451 -9.76 -9.96 39.49
N GLU A 452 -9.59 -8.66 39.72
CA GLU A 452 -10.69 -7.68 39.59
C GLU A 452 -10.32 -6.44 38.76
N MET A 453 -9.06 -5.99 38.78
CA MET A 453 -8.66 -4.74 38.11
C MET A 453 -8.50 -4.89 36.58
N THR A 454 -8.00 -6.05 36.12
CA THR A 454 -7.73 -6.31 34.70
C THR A 454 -9.00 -6.49 33.87
N ASP A 455 -10.10 -6.92 34.51
CA ASP A 455 -11.39 -7.15 33.84
C ASP A 455 -12.24 -5.87 33.71
N GLN A 456 -12.05 -4.87 34.58
CA GLN A 456 -12.68 -3.54 34.40
C GLN A 456 -12.07 -2.78 33.21
N ILE A 457 -10.76 -2.92 32.98
CA ILE A 457 -10.06 -2.30 31.84
C ILE A 457 -10.55 -2.91 30.52
N LYS A 458 -10.74 -4.24 30.46
CA LYS A 458 -11.27 -4.92 29.26
C LYS A 458 -12.73 -4.59 28.97
N ARG A 459 -13.59 -4.46 29.99
CA ARG A 459 -15.03 -4.17 29.80
C ARG A 459 -15.33 -2.73 29.39
N SER A 460 -14.49 -1.77 29.75
CA SER A 460 -14.71 -0.35 29.38
C SER A 460 -14.31 0.00 27.94
N MET A 461 -13.47 -0.83 27.31
CA MET A 461 -12.89 -0.61 25.97
C MET A 461 -13.69 -1.31 24.84
N LEU A 462 -14.67 -2.15 25.17
CA LEU A 462 -15.39 -3.01 24.23
C LEU A 462 -16.89 -3.06 24.57
N GLU A 463 -17.66 -1.99 24.33
CA GLU A 463 -19.12 -2.09 24.23
C GLU A 463 -19.67 -1.14 23.13
N PRO A 464 -20.32 -1.68 22.08
CA PRO A 464 -21.15 -0.92 21.17
C PRO A 464 -22.54 -0.65 21.78
N SER A 465 -23.10 0.51 21.45
CA SER A 465 -24.44 0.96 21.86
C SER A 465 -25.56 0.03 21.38
N GLY A 466 -26.18 -0.72 22.30
CA GLY A 466 -27.38 -1.52 22.07
C GLY A 466 -28.43 -1.28 23.16
N SER A 467 -29.58 -0.73 22.76
CA SER A 467 -30.76 -0.51 23.61
C SER A 467 -31.68 -1.74 23.57
N MET A 468 -32.01 -2.32 24.72
CA MET A 468 -33.09 -3.31 24.89
C MET A 468 -33.89 -2.98 26.15
N SER A 469 -35.23 -2.88 26.02
CA SER A 469 -36.18 -2.78 27.13
C SER A 469 -37.19 -3.93 27.07
N ALA A 470 -37.49 -4.56 28.21
CA ALA A 470 -38.65 -5.45 28.44
C ALA A 470 -39.36 -4.98 29.72
N ALA A 471 -40.63 -4.49 29.64
CA ALA A 471 -41.93 -5.18 29.86
C ALA A 471 -42.21 -5.54 31.35
N ALA A 472 -43.37 -5.31 32.00
CA ALA A 472 -44.81 -5.25 31.61
C ALA A 472 -45.65 -4.68 32.81
N PRO A 473 -46.98 -4.90 33.02
CA PRO A 473 -48.17 -5.06 32.14
C PRO A 473 -49.45 -4.27 32.62
N THR A 474 -50.50 -4.16 31.76
CA THR A 474 -51.88 -4.72 31.93
C THR A 474 -53.04 -3.92 31.27
N ALA A 475 -53.89 -4.71 30.57
CA ALA A 475 -55.35 -4.61 30.38
C ALA A 475 -55.99 -3.72 29.28
N ALA A 476 -56.41 -4.38 28.18
CA ALA A 476 -57.82 -4.65 27.80
C ALA A 476 -58.25 -4.30 26.34
N ALA A 477 -58.73 -5.36 25.66
CA ALA A 477 -59.81 -5.44 24.66
C ALA A 477 -59.62 -5.07 23.16
N SER A 478 -59.46 -6.14 22.36
CA SER A 478 -60.17 -6.50 21.11
C SER A 478 -60.25 -5.52 19.93
N THR A 479 -59.71 -5.88 18.76
CA THR A 479 -60.39 -6.64 17.68
C THR A 479 -59.50 -6.79 16.42
N ALA A 480 -59.53 -8.01 15.86
CA ALA A 480 -59.43 -8.44 14.45
C ALA A 480 -58.30 -7.98 13.49
N ASP A 481 -57.70 -9.02 12.90
CA ASP A 481 -57.20 -9.19 11.53
C ASP A 481 -55.76 -8.82 11.13
N GLY A 482 -55.05 -9.87 10.68
CA GLY A 482 -54.44 -9.86 9.34
C GLY A 482 -52.93 -9.63 9.26
N VAL A 483 -52.17 -10.72 9.30
CA VAL A 483 -50.71 -10.80 9.18
C VAL A 483 -50.25 -10.68 7.71
N ALA A 484 -49.20 -9.89 7.44
CA ALA A 484 -48.19 -10.18 6.41
C ALA A 484 -46.93 -9.32 6.61
N GLU A 485 -45.79 -10.00 6.80
CA GLU A 485 -44.42 -9.49 6.81
C GLU A 485 -43.98 -9.01 5.41
N GLU A 486 -43.21 -7.92 5.33
CA GLU A 486 -42.15 -7.79 4.32
C GLU A 486 -40.96 -6.96 4.84
N ALA A 487 -39.79 -7.40 4.39
CA ALA A 487 -38.45 -7.03 4.78
C ALA A 487 -37.99 -5.67 4.22
N SER A 488 -37.21 -4.90 5.00
CA SER A 488 -36.47 -3.74 4.49
C SER A 488 -34.98 -4.08 4.33
N GLY A 489 -34.64 -4.53 3.12
CA GLY A 489 -33.28 -4.46 2.59
C GLY A 489 -32.94 -3.04 2.16
N TYR A 490 -31.68 -2.65 2.34
CA TYR A 490 -31.13 -1.38 1.89
C TYR A 490 -31.10 -1.33 0.35
N ALA A 491 -31.94 -0.49 -0.23
CA ALA A 491 -31.88 -0.08 -1.62
C ALA A 491 -31.67 1.45 -1.68
N CYS A 492 -30.55 1.88 -2.25
CA CYS A 492 -30.32 3.26 -2.64
C CYS A 492 -31.07 3.51 -3.94
N GLY A 493 -32.28 4.05 -3.83
CA GLY A 493 -33.13 4.45 -4.96
C GLY A 493 -32.98 5.94 -5.26
N ASN A 494 -32.76 6.24 -6.54
CA ASN A 494 -32.90 7.56 -7.14
C ASN A 494 -34.23 8.21 -6.74
N VAL A 495 -34.18 9.42 -6.16
CA VAL A 495 -35.38 10.24 -5.96
C VAL A 495 -35.49 11.25 -7.10
N ALA A 496 -36.54 11.07 -7.89
CA ALA A 496 -37.01 12.00 -8.89
C ALA A 496 -37.37 13.35 -8.24
N GLN A 497 -36.95 14.44 -8.90
CA GLN A 497 -37.23 15.82 -8.52
C GLN A 497 -38.75 16.09 -8.52
N SER A 498 -39.29 16.46 -7.38
CA SER A 498 -40.47 17.33 -7.31
C SER A 498 -39.99 18.77 -7.18
N GLN A 499 -40.46 19.62 -8.08
CA GLN A 499 -40.20 21.06 -8.07
C GLN A 499 -40.85 21.68 -6.84
N ALA A 500 -40.03 22.02 -5.85
CA ALA A 500 -40.32 23.03 -4.86
C ALA A 500 -39.32 24.17 -5.08
N GLU A 501 -39.82 25.39 -5.26
CA GLU A 501 -38.99 26.60 -5.36
C GLU A 501 -38.06 26.69 -4.15
N ALA A 502 -36.79 26.40 -4.38
CA ALA A 502 -35.75 26.51 -3.37
C ALA A 502 -35.46 27.99 -3.13
N ALA A 503 -35.60 28.42 -1.87
CA ALA A 503 -35.04 29.68 -1.40
C ALA A 503 -33.54 29.76 -1.78
N PRO A 504 -33.01 30.94 -2.12
CA PRO A 504 -31.64 31.07 -2.61
C PRO A 504 -30.65 30.52 -1.56
N ILE A 505 -29.88 29.51 -1.96
CA ILE A 505 -28.73 29.02 -1.19
C ILE A 505 -27.78 30.21 -1.02
N LYS A 506 -27.71 30.79 0.18
CA LYS A 506 -26.67 31.78 0.51
C LYS A 506 -25.32 31.10 0.26
N GLU A 507 -24.52 31.69 -0.63
CA GLU A 507 -23.15 31.22 -0.87
C GLU A 507 -22.39 31.12 0.46
N PRO A 508 -21.56 30.08 0.67
CA PRO A 508 -20.79 29.93 1.90
C PRO A 508 -19.93 31.18 2.16
N ARG A 509 -19.88 31.63 3.42
CA ARG A 509 -19.08 32.80 3.85
C ARG A 509 -17.63 32.63 3.37
N ARG A 510 -17.15 33.59 2.58
CA ARG A 510 -15.89 33.53 1.84
C ARG A 510 -14.78 34.27 2.59
N TYR A 511 -14.15 33.64 3.58
CA TYR A 511 -12.90 34.20 4.11
C TYR A 511 -11.75 33.84 3.16
N PHE A 512 -11.13 34.85 2.56
CA PHE A 512 -9.95 34.71 1.70
C PHE A 512 -8.99 35.85 1.98
N ARG A 513 -7.73 35.52 2.25
CA ARG A 513 -6.68 36.49 2.56
C ARG A 513 -5.33 35.96 2.09
N ALA A 514 -4.71 36.58 1.07
CA ALA A 514 -3.47 36.10 0.44
C ALA A 514 -2.26 37.07 0.50
N TRP A 515 -1.15 36.59 1.04
CA TRP A 515 0.04 37.34 1.49
C TRP A 515 1.21 36.96 0.56
N PRO A 516 1.58 37.82 -0.41
CA PRO A 516 2.69 37.53 -1.32
C PRO A 516 4.03 37.68 -0.61
N TYR A 517 4.97 36.79 -0.91
CA TYR A 517 6.34 36.85 -0.42
C TYR A 517 7.31 36.22 -1.44
N THR A 518 8.57 36.62 -1.38
CA THR A 518 9.63 36.06 -2.22
C THR A 518 10.47 35.11 -1.37
N ASP A 519 10.75 33.92 -1.89
CA ASP A 519 11.68 33.01 -1.23
C ASP A 519 13.11 33.56 -1.32
N LYS A 520 13.83 33.49 -0.20
CA LYS A 520 15.19 33.99 -0.08
C LYS A 520 16.23 33.07 -0.72
N GLU A 521 15.91 31.78 -0.88
CA GLU A 521 16.85 30.78 -1.40
C GLU A 521 16.87 30.74 -2.94
N ASP A 522 15.70 30.73 -3.57
CA ASP A 522 15.56 30.56 -5.03
C ASP A 522 15.00 31.81 -5.75
N GLY A 523 14.62 32.86 -5.01
CA GLY A 523 14.04 34.08 -5.59
C GLY A 523 12.63 33.90 -6.15
N SER A 524 11.99 32.74 -5.92
CA SER A 524 10.68 32.43 -6.47
C SER A 524 9.54 33.20 -5.80
N ARG A 525 8.51 33.51 -6.58
CA ARG A 525 7.31 34.20 -6.12
C ARG A 525 6.38 33.19 -5.43
N LYS A 526 6.09 33.42 -4.15
CA LYS A 526 5.20 32.56 -3.35
C LYS A 526 4.07 33.38 -2.74
N LEU A 527 2.99 32.69 -2.41
CA LEU A 527 1.78 33.27 -1.83
C LEU A 527 1.34 32.40 -0.65
N ARG A 528 1.22 33.00 0.54
CA ARG A 528 0.59 32.36 1.70
C ARG A 528 -0.88 32.76 1.73
N VAL A 529 -1.80 31.80 1.64
CA VAL A 529 -3.23 32.07 1.55
C VAL A 529 -3.95 31.47 2.76
N TYR A 530 -4.68 32.31 3.48
CA TYR A 530 -5.68 31.90 4.46
C TYR A 530 -7.03 31.84 3.76
N VAL A 531 -7.65 30.66 3.73
CA VAL A 531 -8.88 30.45 2.97
C VAL A 531 -9.85 29.56 3.73
N ASP A 532 -11.15 29.86 3.61
CA ASP A 532 -12.22 28.99 4.11
C ASP A 532 -12.24 27.68 3.30
N LYS A 533 -12.11 26.54 3.99
CA LYS A 533 -12.04 25.21 3.38
C LYS A 533 -13.31 24.80 2.62
N ARG A 534 -14.42 25.51 2.81
CA ARG A 534 -15.70 25.28 2.11
C ARG A 534 -15.75 26.00 0.76
N ILE A 535 -14.77 26.85 0.44
CA ILE A 535 -14.66 27.48 -0.89
C ILE A 535 -14.57 26.38 -1.95
N THR A 536 -15.25 26.56 -3.08
CA THR A 536 -15.05 25.69 -4.23
C THR A 536 -13.70 25.98 -4.87
N PHE A 537 -13.12 24.97 -5.48
CA PHE A 537 -11.84 25.09 -6.15
C PHE A 537 -11.90 26.12 -7.30
N GLY A 538 -13.03 26.20 -8.01
CA GLY A 538 -13.28 27.24 -9.01
C GLY A 538 -13.26 28.65 -8.44
N ALA A 539 -13.88 28.87 -7.27
CA ALA A 539 -13.85 30.16 -6.60
C ALA A 539 -12.45 30.52 -6.08
N LEU A 540 -11.72 29.56 -5.49
CA LEU A 540 -10.30 29.75 -5.14
C LEU A 540 -9.48 30.15 -6.37
N LYS A 541 -9.66 29.45 -7.49
CA LYS A 541 -8.96 29.74 -8.74
C LYS A 541 -9.23 31.15 -9.24
N LYS A 542 -10.46 31.65 -9.06
CA LYS A 542 -10.84 33.04 -9.38
C LYS A 542 -10.12 34.04 -8.47
N GLU A 543 -10.07 33.80 -7.17
CA GLU A 543 -9.36 34.67 -6.21
C GLU A 543 -7.85 34.75 -6.47
N LEU A 544 -7.27 33.70 -7.05
CA LEU A 544 -5.84 33.64 -7.42
C LEU A 544 -5.50 34.47 -8.67
N GLU A 545 -6.47 34.78 -9.54
CA GLU A 545 -6.23 35.51 -10.81
C GLU A 545 -5.50 36.84 -10.61
N GLN A 546 -5.85 37.59 -9.56
CA GLN A 546 -5.24 38.88 -9.25
C GLN A 546 -3.74 38.75 -8.86
N TYR A 547 -3.31 37.59 -8.36
CA TYR A 547 -1.91 37.34 -7.96
C TYR A 547 -1.09 36.70 -9.09
N VAL A 548 -1.73 35.88 -9.93
CA VAL A 548 -1.10 35.30 -11.12
C VAL A 548 -0.97 36.35 -12.23
N GLY A 549 -1.96 37.23 -12.36
CA GLY A 549 -2.01 38.31 -13.34
C GLY A 549 -2.62 37.93 -14.70
N ILE A 550 -3.24 36.75 -14.81
CA ILE A 550 -3.98 36.27 -16.00
C ILE A 550 -5.28 35.56 -15.58
N ASP A 551 -6.20 35.42 -16.53
CA ASP A 551 -7.49 34.77 -16.30
C ASP A 551 -7.33 33.27 -15.97
N SER A 552 -8.21 32.75 -15.11
CA SER A 552 -8.19 31.35 -14.65
C SER A 552 -8.37 30.31 -15.75
N SER A 553 -8.81 30.71 -16.95
CA SER A 553 -8.80 29.84 -18.14
C SER A 553 -7.40 29.60 -18.73
N HIS A 554 -6.38 30.37 -18.32
CA HIS A 554 -5.03 30.34 -18.90
C HIS A 554 -3.93 29.93 -17.90
N PHE A 555 -4.31 29.43 -16.73
CA PHE A 555 -3.38 28.72 -15.86
C PHE A 555 -4.00 27.48 -15.23
N LYS A 556 -3.12 26.56 -14.86
CA LYS A 556 -3.40 25.31 -14.18
C LYS A 556 -2.81 25.35 -12.79
N VAL A 557 -3.45 24.65 -11.87
CA VAL A 557 -3.04 24.58 -10.47
C VAL A 557 -2.77 23.13 -10.16
N PHE A 558 -1.60 22.85 -9.59
CA PHE A 558 -1.14 21.52 -9.25
C PHE A 558 -1.00 21.42 -7.73
N ARG A 559 -1.57 20.38 -7.12
CA ARG A 559 -1.29 20.03 -5.73
C ARG A 559 0.03 19.29 -5.64
N VAL A 560 0.90 19.68 -4.73
CA VAL A 560 2.18 19.03 -4.46
C VAL A 560 2.06 18.17 -3.20
N TYR A 561 2.39 16.89 -3.33
CA TYR A 561 2.41 15.95 -2.21
C TYR A 561 3.80 15.86 -1.57
N SER A 562 3.91 15.18 -0.42
CA SER A 562 5.16 15.05 0.35
C SER A 562 6.30 14.37 -0.42
N ASN A 563 5.98 13.56 -1.43
CA ASN A 563 6.92 12.92 -2.34
C ASN A 563 7.28 13.80 -3.56
N ASN A 564 6.93 15.09 -3.54
CA ASN A 564 7.07 16.04 -4.65
C ASN A 564 6.33 15.67 -5.94
N GLN A 565 5.39 14.72 -5.90
CA GLN A 565 4.49 14.48 -7.03
C GLN A 565 3.47 15.60 -7.15
N GLU A 566 3.19 15.99 -8.40
CA GLU A 566 2.26 17.05 -8.75
C GLU A 566 1.02 16.49 -9.43
N PHE A 567 -0.16 16.84 -8.93
CA PHE A 567 -1.45 16.45 -9.53
C PHE A 567 -2.26 17.68 -9.92
N GLU A 568 -2.67 17.77 -11.18
CA GLU A 568 -3.50 18.87 -11.70
C GLU A 568 -4.88 18.85 -11.05
N CYS A 569 -5.28 19.94 -10.40
CA CYS A 569 -6.61 20.10 -9.85
C CYS A 569 -7.60 20.50 -10.95
N THR A 570 -8.42 19.55 -11.42
CA THR A 570 -9.34 19.75 -12.56
C THR A 570 -10.80 19.95 -12.16
N LYS A 571 -11.23 19.43 -11.01
CA LYS A 571 -12.61 19.49 -10.54
C LYS A 571 -12.91 20.82 -9.83
N LEU A 572 -13.51 21.77 -10.56
CA LEU A 572 -13.81 23.12 -10.02
C LEU A 572 -14.90 23.13 -8.93
N THR A 573 -15.74 22.10 -8.88
CA THR A 573 -16.83 21.98 -7.89
C THR A 573 -16.38 21.46 -6.53
N ASP A 574 -15.20 20.84 -6.47
CA ASP A 574 -14.66 20.28 -5.24
C ASP A 574 -14.33 21.41 -4.25
N ASN A 575 -14.50 21.16 -2.95
CA ASN A 575 -14.07 22.09 -1.90
C ASN A 575 -12.73 21.64 -1.30
N LEU A 576 -12.21 22.42 -0.35
CA LEU A 576 -10.92 22.17 0.30
C LEU A 576 -11.06 21.46 1.66
N VAL A 577 -12.22 20.88 1.99
CA VAL A 577 -12.47 20.28 3.33
C VAL A 577 -11.51 19.13 3.64
N SER A 578 -11.10 18.36 2.62
CA SER A 578 -10.15 17.25 2.74
C SER A 578 -8.68 17.65 2.65
N TYR A 579 -8.38 18.95 2.51
CA TYR A 579 -7.02 19.44 2.35
C TYR A 579 -6.41 19.70 3.73
N ALA A 580 -5.17 19.24 3.91
CA ALA A 580 -4.44 19.45 5.15
C ALA A 580 -3.97 20.90 5.28
N GLU A 581 -3.71 21.33 6.51
CA GLU A 581 -2.99 22.58 6.77
C GLU A 581 -1.62 22.55 6.09
N ASP A 582 -1.17 23.71 5.61
CA ASP A 582 0.08 23.91 4.87
C ASP A 582 0.16 23.19 3.51
N THR A 583 -0.98 22.81 2.91
CA THR A 583 -1.00 22.22 1.56
C THR A 583 -0.32 23.15 0.54
N LYS A 584 0.53 22.56 -0.31
CA LYS A 584 1.29 23.27 -1.35
C LYS A 584 0.62 23.15 -2.72
N PHE A 585 0.48 24.27 -3.40
CA PHE A 585 0.05 24.38 -4.78
C PHE A 585 1.14 25.01 -5.66
N VAL A 586 1.21 24.59 -6.91
CA VAL A 586 2.06 25.17 -7.95
C VAL A 586 1.20 25.61 -9.12
N ILE A 587 1.38 26.85 -9.58
CA ILE A 587 0.67 27.38 -10.74
C ILE A 587 1.55 27.27 -11.98
N LYS A 588 1.02 26.62 -13.02
CA LYS A 588 1.67 26.52 -14.34
C LYS A 588 0.81 27.21 -15.39
N LEU A 589 1.43 28.01 -16.25
CA LEU A 589 0.74 28.72 -17.32
C LEU A 589 0.30 27.75 -18.43
N GLY A 590 -0.86 28.03 -19.03
CA GLY A 590 -1.42 27.28 -20.14
C GLY A 590 -2.94 27.09 -20.03
N ARG A 591 -3.57 26.78 -21.17
CA ARG A 591 -5.03 26.59 -21.27
C ARG A 591 -5.54 25.54 -20.27
N ALA A 592 -6.41 25.97 -19.36
CA ALA A 592 -7.18 25.08 -18.50
C ALA A 592 -8.32 24.43 -19.30
N LEU A 593 -8.68 23.20 -18.94
CA LEU A 593 -9.81 22.50 -19.55
C LEU A 593 -11.12 23.21 -19.18
N LYS A 594 -11.99 23.44 -20.17
CA LYS A 594 -13.35 23.94 -19.92
C LYS A 594 -14.22 22.84 -19.30
N PRO A 595 -15.31 23.17 -18.59
CA PRO A 595 -16.27 22.17 -18.13
C PRO A 595 -16.74 21.28 -19.29
N GLY A 596 -16.62 19.96 -19.13
CA GLY A 596 -16.92 18.98 -20.17
C GLY A 596 -15.78 18.71 -21.15
N GLU A 597 -14.59 19.28 -21.00
CA GLU A 597 -13.41 18.88 -21.78
C GLU A 597 -12.55 17.85 -21.03
N HIS A 598 -12.12 16.81 -21.74
CA HIS A 598 -11.29 15.73 -21.21
C HIS A 598 -9.99 15.62 -22.02
N ARG A 599 -8.87 15.36 -21.34
CA ARG A 599 -7.56 15.09 -21.98
C ARG A 599 -7.37 13.60 -22.21
N MET A 600 -6.84 13.25 -23.37
CA MET A 600 -6.52 11.89 -23.80
C MET A 600 -5.11 11.81 -24.37
N ASP A 601 -4.33 10.82 -23.94
CA ASP A 601 -3.02 10.50 -24.49
C ASP A 601 -3.14 9.35 -25.49
N ILE A 602 -2.60 9.53 -26.69
CA ILE A 602 -2.72 8.58 -27.79
C ILE A 602 -1.36 7.91 -28.04
N TYR A 603 -1.35 6.58 -28.00
CA TYR A 603 -0.17 5.75 -28.24
C TYR A 603 -0.37 4.90 -29.49
N LEU A 604 0.60 4.84 -30.40
CA LEU A 604 0.60 3.87 -31.49
C LEU A 604 0.85 2.47 -30.93
N LEU A 605 -0.06 1.54 -31.22
CA LEU A 605 0.15 0.11 -30.96
C LEU A 605 0.83 -0.54 -32.16
N SER A 606 1.94 -1.25 -31.92
CA SER A 606 2.67 -2.00 -32.94
C SER A 606 3.11 -3.35 -32.37
N PRO A 607 2.23 -4.37 -32.39
CA PRO A 607 2.40 -5.63 -31.65
C PRO A 607 3.75 -6.34 -31.88
N ASN A 608 4.27 -6.27 -33.10
CA ASN A 608 5.49 -6.94 -33.54
C ASN A 608 6.73 -6.03 -33.58
N ALA A 609 6.62 -4.76 -33.21
CA ALA A 609 7.75 -3.84 -33.18
C ALA A 609 8.60 -4.03 -31.90
N PRO A 610 9.89 -3.66 -31.92
CA PRO A 610 10.73 -3.65 -30.71
C PRO A 610 10.16 -2.77 -29.59
N GLU A 611 9.44 -1.70 -29.95
CA GLU A 611 8.71 -0.82 -29.04
C GLU A 611 7.21 -0.94 -29.37
N PRO A 612 6.45 -1.79 -28.64
CA PRO A 612 5.06 -2.07 -28.97
C PRO A 612 4.09 -0.92 -28.69
N SER A 613 4.47 0.01 -27.82
CA SER A 613 3.69 1.18 -27.42
C SER A 613 4.53 2.44 -27.59
N LYS A 614 4.15 3.30 -28.54
CA LYS A 614 4.86 4.56 -28.80
C LYS A 614 3.92 5.75 -28.66
N PHE A 615 4.24 6.72 -27.81
CA PHE A 615 3.43 7.95 -27.69
C PHE A 615 3.38 8.71 -29.02
N LEU A 616 2.20 9.17 -29.42
CA LEU A 616 1.98 9.97 -30.63
C LEU A 616 1.70 11.44 -30.30
N LEU A 617 0.64 11.69 -29.55
CA LEU A 617 0.18 13.03 -29.19
C LEU A 617 -0.84 12.98 -28.05
N ASP A 618 -1.03 14.11 -27.38
CA ASP A 618 -2.15 14.40 -26.51
C ASP A 618 -3.27 15.11 -27.28
N TRP A 619 -4.53 14.79 -26.94
CA TRP A 619 -5.72 15.38 -27.53
C TRP A 619 -6.71 15.80 -26.45
N ILE A 620 -7.53 16.80 -26.75
CA ILE A 620 -8.62 17.26 -25.89
C ILE A 620 -9.92 17.02 -26.64
N PHE A 621 -10.86 16.32 -26.02
CA PHE A 621 -12.19 16.07 -26.58
C PHE A 621 -13.27 16.55 -25.63
N THR A 622 -14.45 16.87 -26.16
CA THR A 622 -15.61 17.29 -25.37
C THR A 622 -16.47 16.10 -24.94
N GLN A 623 -17.12 16.20 -23.80
CA GLN A 623 -18.07 15.22 -23.30
C GLN A 623 -19.18 14.96 -24.34
N GLY A 624 -19.51 13.70 -24.57
CA GLY A 624 -20.49 13.29 -25.59
C GLY A 624 -19.94 13.18 -27.02
N THR A 625 -18.66 13.47 -27.27
CA THR A 625 -18.02 13.26 -28.57
C THR A 625 -17.86 11.76 -28.82
N THR A 626 -18.23 11.29 -30.03
CA THR A 626 -18.10 9.87 -30.37
C THR A 626 -16.67 9.51 -30.77
N VAL A 627 -16.30 8.24 -30.62
CA VAL A 627 -15.00 7.73 -31.08
C VAL A 627 -14.76 8.00 -32.56
N LEU A 628 -15.80 7.96 -33.41
CA LEU A 628 -15.69 8.31 -34.82
C LEU A 628 -15.23 9.77 -35.03
N GLN A 629 -15.82 10.72 -34.30
CA GLN A 629 -15.46 12.13 -34.38
C GLN A 629 -14.03 12.35 -33.89
N ILE A 630 -13.66 11.71 -32.77
CA ILE A 630 -12.30 11.75 -32.24
C ILE A 630 -11.31 11.21 -33.27
N LYS A 631 -11.58 10.06 -33.91
CA LYS A 631 -10.74 9.48 -34.98
C LYS A 631 -10.53 10.47 -36.12
N GLN A 632 -11.59 11.13 -36.60
CA GLN A 632 -11.49 12.10 -37.70
C GLN A 632 -10.58 13.29 -37.34
N GLU A 633 -10.70 13.82 -36.12
CA GLU A 633 -9.90 14.92 -35.62
C GLU A 633 -8.42 14.55 -35.44
N ILE A 634 -8.14 13.44 -34.74
CA ILE A 634 -6.78 13.03 -34.41
C ILE A 634 -6.02 12.62 -35.69
N LEU A 635 -6.68 11.98 -36.65
CA LEU A 635 -6.04 11.54 -37.89
C LEU A 635 -5.57 12.72 -38.75
N HIS A 636 -6.37 13.78 -38.83
CA HIS A 636 -5.97 15.02 -39.49
C HIS A 636 -4.70 15.58 -38.83
N LYS A 637 -4.65 15.62 -37.49
CA LYS A 637 -3.48 16.12 -36.75
C LYS A 637 -2.25 15.22 -36.87
N ILE A 638 -2.44 13.89 -36.88
CA ILE A 638 -1.36 12.91 -37.09
C ILE A 638 -0.75 13.08 -38.48
N ARG A 639 -1.57 13.33 -39.51
CA ARG A 639 -1.07 13.61 -40.86
C ARG A 639 -0.19 14.86 -40.89
N GLU A 640 -0.63 15.92 -40.22
CA GLU A 640 0.09 17.21 -40.15
C GLU A 640 1.41 17.12 -39.35
N ARG A 641 1.37 16.53 -38.14
CA ARG A 641 2.53 16.50 -37.23
C ARG A 641 3.50 15.35 -37.50
N CYS A 642 2.97 14.18 -37.87
CA CYS A 642 3.74 12.95 -37.96
C CYS A 642 3.96 12.49 -39.41
N GLY A 643 3.36 13.16 -40.40
CA GLY A 643 3.49 12.82 -41.82
C GLY A 643 2.93 11.45 -42.21
N ARG A 644 2.06 10.87 -41.37
CA ARG A 644 1.45 9.55 -41.60
C ARG A 644 0.02 9.71 -42.09
N ASP A 645 -0.27 9.16 -43.26
CA ASP A 645 -1.63 9.10 -43.78
C ASP A 645 -2.27 7.75 -43.45
N ILE A 646 -3.26 7.75 -42.55
CA ILE A 646 -3.96 6.54 -42.08
C ILE A 646 -5.43 6.64 -42.52
N PRO A 647 -5.94 5.71 -43.33
CA PRO A 647 -7.35 5.67 -43.70
C PRO A 647 -8.27 5.45 -42.49
N LEU A 648 -9.38 6.20 -42.42
CA LEU A 648 -10.33 6.14 -41.30
C LEU A 648 -10.87 4.71 -41.06
N ASN A 649 -11.15 3.96 -42.12
CA ASN A 649 -11.66 2.59 -42.05
C ASN A 649 -10.60 1.54 -41.64
N ARG A 650 -9.33 1.94 -41.54
CA ARG A 650 -8.20 1.08 -41.15
C ARG A 650 -7.56 1.56 -39.84
N CYS A 651 -8.29 2.33 -39.04
CA CYS A 651 -7.83 2.79 -37.75
C CYS A 651 -8.81 2.39 -36.63
N ARG A 652 -8.23 1.97 -35.51
CA ARG A 652 -8.97 1.53 -34.33
C ARG A 652 -8.43 2.20 -33.09
N LEU A 653 -9.31 2.58 -32.17
CA LEU A 653 -8.95 3.01 -30.82
C LEU A 653 -9.19 1.87 -29.83
N ARG A 654 -8.28 1.68 -28.87
CA ARG A 654 -8.38 0.69 -27.80
C ARG A 654 -8.03 1.29 -26.46
N LYS A 655 -8.60 0.75 -25.39
CA LYS A 655 -8.23 1.12 -24.01
C LYS A 655 -6.78 0.72 -23.74
N LYS A 656 -6.00 1.58 -23.08
CA LYS A 656 -4.63 1.27 -22.62
C LYS A 656 -4.61 1.20 -21.09
N VAL A 657 -4.30 0.03 -20.53
CA VAL A 657 -4.20 -0.18 -19.07
C VAL A 657 -2.81 -0.71 -18.74
N SER A 658 -2.01 0.08 -18.00
CA SER A 658 -0.66 -0.32 -17.57
C SER A 658 0.20 -0.93 -18.70
N GLY A 659 0.14 -0.32 -19.90
CA GLY A 659 0.88 -0.76 -21.09
C GLY A 659 0.18 -1.84 -21.94
N ASN A 660 -0.88 -2.48 -21.44
CA ASN A 660 -1.60 -3.54 -22.14
C ASN A 660 -2.72 -2.98 -23.05
N PRO A 661 -2.88 -3.52 -24.27
CA PRO A 661 -4.05 -3.25 -25.09
C PRO A 661 -5.26 -3.93 -24.46
N GLY A 662 -6.33 -3.18 -24.25
CA GLY A 662 -7.61 -3.70 -23.74
C GLY A 662 -8.70 -3.66 -24.80
N ALA A 663 -9.93 -3.44 -24.32
CA ALA A 663 -11.15 -3.40 -25.12
C ALA A 663 -11.05 -2.44 -26.31
N VAL A 664 -11.63 -2.86 -27.43
CA VAL A 664 -11.79 -2.06 -28.64
C VAL A 664 -12.97 -1.10 -28.47
N TYR A 665 -12.76 0.17 -28.80
CA TYR A 665 -13.85 1.15 -28.87
C TYR A 665 -14.52 1.13 -30.24
N LEU A 666 -15.85 0.98 -30.26
CA LEU A 666 -16.67 1.12 -31.46
C LEU A 666 -16.82 2.59 -31.84
N ASP A 667 -17.07 2.86 -33.11
CA ASP A 667 -17.23 4.22 -33.63
C ASP A 667 -18.41 4.98 -33.00
N SER A 668 -19.43 4.26 -32.54
CA SER A 668 -20.59 4.81 -31.82
C SER A 668 -20.34 5.06 -30.33
N ASP A 669 -19.24 4.54 -29.78
CA ASP A 669 -18.97 4.62 -28.36
C ASP A 669 -18.59 6.03 -27.94
N ARG A 670 -18.78 6.29 -26.65
CA ARG A 670 -18.51 7.54 -25.98
C ARG A 670 -17.48 7.28 -24.88
N LEU A 671 -16.34 7.96 -24.92
CA LEU A 671 -15.26 7.71 -23.95
C LEU A 671 -15.61 8.21 -22.54
N ASP A 672 -16.60 9.10 -22.41
CA ASP A 672 -17.04 9.71 -21.16
C ASP A 672 -18.00 8.85 -20.32
N SER A 673 -18.46 7.69 -20.82
CA SER A 673 -19.34 6.79 -20.06
C SER A 673 -18.61 5.85 -19.09
N ASP A 674 -17.29 5.71 -19.22
CA ASP A 674 -16.48 4.88 -18.31
C ASP A 674 -16.23 5.67 -17.01
N ALA A 675 -16.71 5.16 -15.87
CA ALA A 675 -16.76 5.83 -14.56
C ALA A 675 -15.39 6.22 -13.93
N SER A 676 -14.29 6.11 -14.65
CA SER A 676 -12.94 6.42 -14.17
C SER A 676 -12.58 7.89 -14.45
N MET A 677 -13.30 8.81 -13.80
CA MET A 677 -13.12 10.27 -13.94
C MET A 677 -11.83 10.83 -13.29
N PHE A 678 -10.84 9.98 -12.99
CA PHE A 678 -9.68 10.35 -12.17
C PHE A 678 -8.35 10.41 -12.90
N LEU A 679 -8.25 9.92 -14.14
CA LEU A 679 -6.97 9.87 -14.87
C LEU A 679 -7.17 10.29 -16.34
N SER A 680 -6.16 10.95 -16.90
CA SER A 680 -6.03 11.19 -18.35
C SER A 680 -6.39 9.90 -19.11
N HIS A 681 -7.30 9.98 -20.09
CA HIS A 681 -7.67 8.80 -20.87
C HIS A 681 -6.44 8.34 -21.67
N LYS A 682 -5.89 7.16 -21.40
CA LYS A 682 -4.81 6.61 -22.21
C LYS A 682 -5.40 5.63 -23.21
N VAL A 683 -5.16 5.85 -24.51
CA VAL A 683 -5.67 4.99 -25.57
C VAL A 683 -4.57 4.55 -26.53
N PHE A 684 -4.77 3.39 -27.12
CA PHE A 684 -3.99 2.93 -28.25
C PHE A 684 -4.69 3.28 -29.57
N LEU A 685 -3.95 3.84 -30.52
CA LEU A 685 -4.28 3.88 -31.93
C LEU A 685 -3.60 2.69 -32.62
N GLU A 686 -4.39 1.83 -33.23
CA GLU A 686 -3.92 0.68 -34.00
C GLU A 686 -4.23 0.88 -35.49
N VAL A 687 -3.25 0.59 -36.35
CA VAL A 687 -3.39 0.68 -37.81
C VAL A 687 -3.59 -0.73 -38.35
N LEU A 688 -4.75 -0.97 -38.94
CA LEU A 688 -5.17 -2.28 -39.44
C LEU A 688 -4.68 -2.51 -40.86
N SER A 689 -4.38 -3.77 -41.20
CA SER A 689 -4.09 -4.19 -42.58
C SER A 689 -5.34 -4.13 -43.46
N GLU A 690 -6.47 -4.57 -42.92
CA GLU A 690 -7.79 -4.63 -43.55
C GLU A 690 -8.77 -3.66 -42.87
N PRO A 691 -9.95 -3.39 -43.47
CA PRO A 691 -11.00 -2.62 -42.81
C PRO A 691 -11.42 -3.23 -41.47
N GLU A 692 -11.82 -2.38 -40.52
CA GLU A 692 -12.28 -2.80 -39.18
C GLU A 692 -13.37 -3.88 -39.26
N LYS A 693 -13.19 -4.95 -38.49
CA LYS A 693 -14.09 -6.10 -38.43
C LYS A 693 -14.84 -6.20 -37.10
N VAL A 694 -14.37 -5.53 -36.05
CA VAL A 694 -15.03 -5.47 -34.74
C VAL A 694 -16.21 -4.52 -34.84
N VAL A 695 -17.41 -5.09 -34.92
CA VAL A 695 -18.67 -4.34 -35.08
C VAL A 695 -19.61 -4.47 -33.88
N SER A 696 -19.25 -5.26 -32.88
CA SER A 696 -20.06 -5.55 -31.70
C SER A 696 -19.20 -5.58 -30.44
N SER A 697 -19.72 -5.03 -29.34
CA SER A 697 -19.08 -5.03 -28.03
C SER A 697 -19.00 -6.43 -27.39
N ASN A 698 -19.71 -7.41 -27.94
CA ASN A 698 -19.69 -8.79 -27.44
C ASN A 698 -18.57 -9.64 -28.04
N SER A 699 -17.91 -9.16 -29.10
CA SER A 699 -16.77 -9.82 -29.69
C SER A 699 -15.57 -9.79 -28.73
N LEU A 700 -14.84 -10.90 -28.65
CA LEU A 700 -13.61 -11.02 -27.86
C LEU A 700 -12.41 -10.96 -28.80
N VAL A 701 -11.51 -10.02 -28.57
CA VAL A 701 -10.35 -9.78 -29.44
C VAL A 701 -9.07 -10.24 -28.75
N LEU A 702 -8.40 -11.25 -29.30
CA LEU A 702 -7.22 -11.88 -28.70
C LEU A 702 -6.01 -11.75 -29.62
N PHE A 703 -4.83 -11.58 -29.01
CA PHE A 703 -3.58 -11.75 -29.71
C PHE A 703 -3.14 -13.20 -29.65
N VAL A 704 -2.78 -13.78 -30.79
CA VAL A 704 -2.35 -15.17 -30.90
C VAL A 704 -0.95 -15.25 -31.47
N ARG A 705 -0.20 -16.26 -31.03
CA ARG A 705 1.15 -16.50 -31.52
C ARG A 705 1.45 -17.97 -31.63
N ARG A 706 1.88 -18.42 -32.83
CA ARG A 706 2.24 -19.82 -33.04
C ARG A 706 3.63 -20.10 -32.48
N TRP A 707 3.74 -21.14 -31.67
CA TRP A 707 5.01 -21.76 -31.31
C TRP A 707 5.32 -22.90 -32.28
N ARG A 708 6.57 -22.98 -32.79
CA ARG A 708 7.03 -24.04 -33.69
C ARG A 708 8.10 -24.92 -33.01
N PRO A 709 7.70 -26.03 -32.37
CA PRO A 709 8.63 -26.98 -31.74
C PRO A 709 9.79 -27.46 -32.63
N SER A 710 9.56 -27.59 -33.94
CA SER A 710 10.57 -28.10 -34.88
C SER A 710 11.71 -27.11 -35.17
N THR A 711 11.48 -25.81 -34.95
CA THR A 711 12.44 -24.75 -35.28
C THR A 711 12.88 -23.93 -34.09
N PHE A 712 12.24 -24.12 -32.93
CA PHE A 712 12.39 -23.27 -31.76
C PHE A 712 12.14 -21.78 -32.06
N THR A 713 11.12 -21.49 -32.87
CA THR A 713 10.74 -20.12 -33.23
C THR A 713 9.27 -19.84 -32.96
N PHE A 714 8.97 -18.56 -32.76
CA PHE A 714 7.60 -18.06 -32.71
C PHE A 714 7.31 -17.28 -33.99
N ASP A 715 6.11 -17.50 -34.53
CA ASP A 715 5.57 -16.67 -35.60
C ASP A 715 5.27 -15.23 -35.07
N PRO A 716 5.04 -14.24 -35.95
CA PRO A 716 4.56 -12.92 -35.53
C PRO A 716 3.25 -13.02 -34.74
N LEU A 717 3.02 -12.05 -33.85
CA LEU A 717 1.73 -11.88 -33.20
C LEU A 717 0.68 -11.49 -34.24
N GLU A 718 -0.40 -12.25 -34.27
CA GLU A 718 -1.59 -11.97 -35.06
C GLU A 718 -2.79 -11.76 -34.15
N GLU A 719 -3.87 -11.21 -34.67
CA GLU A 719 -5.07 -10.93 -33.90
C GLU A 719 -6.23 -11.75 -34.44
N VAL A 720 -7.01 -12.36 -33.53
CA VAL A 720 -8.24 -13.09 -33.85
C VAL A 720 -9.42 -12.44 -33.15
N ILE A 721 -10.57 -12.47 -33.82
CA ILE A 721 -11.83 -11.93 -33.30
C ILE A 721 -12.78 -13.11 -33.12
N LEU A 722 -13.27 -13.29 -31.89
CA LEU A 722 -14.19 -14.37 -31.54
C LEU A 722 -15.57 -13.81 -31.24
N ASN A 723 -16.59 -14.36 -31.89
CA ASN A 723 -17.99 -14.04 -31.59
C ASN A 723 -18.54 -14.88 -30.43
N GLU A 724 -17.94 -16.05 -30.21
CA GLU A 724 -18.29 -16.97 -29.13
C GLU A 724 -17.07 -17.21 -28.23
N ARG A 725 -17.27 -17.18 -26.91
CA ARG A 725 -16.19 -17.34 -25.91
C ARG A 725 -15.90 -18.81 -25.61
N THR A 726 -15.77 -19.64 -26.65
CA THR A 726 -15.53 -21.08 -26.54
C THR A 726 -14.18 -21.46 -27.11
N LEU A 727 -13.57 -22.53 -26.58
CA LEU A 727 -12.30 -23.04 -27.11
C LEU A 727 -12.45 -23.53 -28.56
N GLY A 728 -13.62 -24.07 -28.93
CA GLY A 728 -13.93 -24.48 -30.29
C GLY A 728 -13.81 -23.32 -31.28
N ALA A 729 -14.49 -22.21 -31.00
CA ALA A 729 -14.42 -21.01 -31.84
C ALA A 729 -12.99 -20.46 -31.98
N LEU A 730 -12.21 -20.48 -30.89
CA LEU A 730 -10.79 -20.10 -30.94
C LEU A 730 -10.00 -21.05 -31.85
N LYS A 731 -10.17 -22.37 -31.71
CA LYS A 731 -9.49 -23.35 -32.55
C LYS A 731 -9.86 -23.24 -34.02
N ASP A 732 -11.11 -22.94 -34.34
CA ASP A 732 -11.57 -22.74 -35.72
C ASP A 732 -10.89 -21.52 -36.36
N GLU A 733 -10.74 -20.41 -35.62
CA GLU A 733 -9.99 -19.24 -36.11
C GLU A 733 -8.49 -19.53 -36.23
N LEU A 734 -7.89 -20.23 -35.26
CA LEU A 734 -6.49 -20.64 -35.32
C LEU A 734 -6.23 -21.63 -36.48
N SER A 735 -7.20 -22.50 -36.79
CA SER A 735 -7.16 -23.42 -37.93
C SER A 735 -7.14 -22.65 -39.25
N LYS A 736 -7.97 -21.61 -39.39
CA LYS A 736 -7.96 -20.73 -40.58
C LYS A 736 -6.63 -20.01 -40.76
N LEU A 737 -6.00 -19.56 -39.68
CA LEU A 737 -4.69 -18.89 -39.74
C LEU A 737 -3.54 -19.85 -40.08
N SER A 738 -3.56 -21.06 -39.50
CA SER A 738 -2.41 -21.97 -39.53
C SER A 738 -2.51 -23.13 -40.53
N GLY A 739 -3.71 -23.42 -41.03
CA GLY A 739 -4.02 -24.59 -41.84
C GLY A 739 -4.05 -25.92 -41.07
N LEU A 740 -3.97 -25.89 -39.73
CA LEU A 740 -4.01 -27.07 -38.87
C LEU A 740 -5.45 -27.55 -38.65
N ASP A 741 -5.64 -28.85 -38.40
CA ASP A 741 -6.93 -29.35 -37.95
C ASP A 741 -7.23 -28.88 -36.51
N PRO A 742 -8.45 -28.41 -36.19
CA PRO A 742 -8.81 -27.97 -34.84
C PRO A 742 -8.52 -29.01 -33.73
N SER A 743 -8.56 -30.30 -34.05
CA SER A 743 -8.24 -31.39 -33.11
C SER A 743 -6.75 -31.49 -32.78
N ASP A 744 -5.88 -30.97 -33.65
CA ASP A 744 -4.43 -30.99 -33.51
C ASP A 744 -3.87 -29.72 -32.84
N ILE A 745 -4.73 -28.72 -32.60
CA ILE A 745 -4.32 -27.46 -31.97
C ILE A 745 -4.35 -27.58 -30.45
N GLU A 746 -3.24 -27.24 -29.81
CA GLU A 746 -3.16 -26.99 -28.36
C GLU A 746 -2.92 -25.50 -28.11
N VAL A 747 -3.54 -24.96 -27.06
CA VAL A 747 -3.41 -23.55 -26.68
C VAL A 747 -2.89 -23.38 -25.26
N ALA A 748 -2.19 -22.29 -24.99
CA ALA A 748 -1.71 -21.89 -23.66
C ALA A 748 -1.88 -20.37 -23.48
N LYS A 749 -2.37 -19.94 -22.30
CA LYS A 749 -2.45 -18.51 -21.97
C LYS A 749 -1.06 -18.02 -21.53
N CYS A 750 -0.63 -16.89 -22.07
CA CYS A 750 0.60 -16.23 -21.66
C CYS A 750 0.44 -15.48 -20.31
N PRO A 751 1.33 -15.69 -19.33
CA PRO A 751 1.39 -14.87 -18.12
C PRO A 751 2.20 -13.57 -18.37
N GLY A 752 1.72 -12.43 -17.89
CA GLY A 752 2.48 -11.16 -17.88
C GLY A 752 1.98 -10.09 -18.84
N GLN A 753 2.74 -8.99 -18.95
CA GLN A 753 2.38 -7.82 -19.74
C GLN A 753 2.57 -8.05 -21.24
N PHE A 754 1.71 -7.46 -22.07
CA PHE A 754 1.81 -7.43 -23.52
C PHE A 754 3.18 -6.87 -23.96
N PRO A 755 3.87 -7.49 -24.94
CA PRO A 755 3.43 -8.57 -25.83
C PRO A 755 3.69 -10.00 -25.28
N CYS A 756 3.95 -10.11 -23.98
CA CYS A 756 4.36 -11.32 -23.25
C CYS A 756 5.61 -12.00 -23.86
N PRO A 757 6.82 -11.55 -23.50
CA PRO A 757 8.03 -12.22 -23.94
C PRO A 757 8.15 -13.59 -23.25
N VAL A 758 8.06 -14.67 -24.04
CA VAL A 758 8.23 -16.04 -23.57
C VAL A 758 9.52 -16.63 -24.17
N SER A 759 10.28 -17.38 -23.37
CA SER A 759 11.49 -18.07 -23.81
C SER A 759 11.15 -19.22 -24.75
N SER A 760 11.74 -19.23 -25.94
CA SER A 760 11.66 -20.32 -26.91
C SER A 760 12.24 -21.62 -26.34
N LEU A 761 13.19 -21.55 -25.39
CA LEU A 761 13.81 -22.73 -24.80
C LEU A 761 12.90 -23.40 -23.76
N THR A 762 12.08 -22.64 -23.02
CA THR A 762 11.31 -23.18 -21.89
C THR A 762 9.80 -23.24 -22.13
N VAL A 763 9.29 -22.62 -23.20
CA VAL A 763 7.84 -22.58 -23.51
C VAL A 763 7.17 -23.95 -23.57
N HIS A 764 7.90 -25.00 -23.95
CA HIS A 764 7.35 -26.35 -24.04
C HIS A 764 7.25 -27.07 -22.68
N THR A 765 7.98 -26.62 -21.65
CA THR A 765 7.99 -27.18 -20.28
C THR A 765 7.26 -26.31 -19.26
N GLU A 766 7.32 -24.98 -19.41
CA GLU A 766 6.78 -24.03 -18.43
C GLU A 766 5.32 -23.65 -18.70
N MET A 767 4.83 -23.80 -19.94
CA MET A 767 3.44 -23.49 -20.28
C MET A 767 2.55 -24.72 -20.16
N GLU A 768 1.34 -24.51 -19.64
CA GLU A 768 0.29 -25.51 -19.63
C GLU A 768 -0.47 -25.50 -20.96
N TRP A 769 -0.30 -26.56 -21.75
CA TRP A 769 -0.91 -26.71 -23.06
C TRP A 769 -2.23 -27.49 -22.96
N HIS A 770 -3.30 -26.91 -23.51
CA HIS A 770 -4.65 -27.47 -23.41
C HIS A 770 -5.25 -27.72 -24.80
N GLY A 771 -5.61 -28.98 -25.06
CA GLY A 771 -6.38 -29.38 -26.26
C GLY A 771 -7.89 -29.41 -26.04
N THR A 772 -8.34 -29.56 -24.79
CA THR A 772 -9.76 -29.73 -24.43
C THR A 772 -10.08 -28.98 -23.13
N ALA A 773 -10.43 -27.70 -23.24
CA ALA A 773 -10.94 -26.90 -22.13
C ALA A 773 -12.47 -26.73 -22.25
N PRO A 774 -13.22 -26.79 -21.14
CA PRO A 774 -14.69 -26.68 -21.17
C PRO A 774 -15.17 -25.25 -21.44
N SER A 775 -14.37 -24.23 -21.13
CA SER A 775 -14.64 -22.81 -21.39
C SER A 775 -13.32 -22.04 -21.52
N LEU A 776 -13.35 -20.91 -22.22
CA LEU A 776 -12.23 -19.97 -22.22
C LEU A 776 -12.10 -19.22 -20.88
N THR A 777 -13.22 -18.89 -20.23
CA THR A 777 -13.25 -18.00 -19.06
C THR A 777 -13.01 -18.70 -17.72
N SER A 778 -13.05 -20.03 -17.68
CA SER A 778 -12.81 -20.81 -16.48
C SER A 778 -11.42 -21.44 -16.49
N TRP A 779 -11.05 -22.08 -15.38
CA TRP A 779 -9.91 -22.98 -15.34
C TRP A 779 -9.98 -23.99 -16.50
N PRO A 780 -8.88 -24.24 -17.24
CA PRO A 780 -7.51 -23.77 -16.95
C PRO A 780 -7.09 -22.45 -17.64
N LEU A 781 -7.89 -21.88 -18.56
CA LEU A 781 -7.44 -20.80 -19.43
C LEU A 781 -7.69 -19.39 -18.88
N TYR A 782 -8.82 -19.12 -18.22
CA TYR A 782 -9.17 -17.78 -17.70
C TYR A 782 -8.95 -16.62 -18.70
N ILE A 783 -9.40 -16.80 -19.94
CA ILE A 783 -9.41 -15.80 -21.01
C ILE A 783 -10.80 -15.16 -21.04
N SER A 784 -10.94 -14.01 -20.37
CA SER A 784 -12.22 -13.29 -20.22
C SER A 784 -12.21 -11.86 -20.80
N GLU A 785 -11.02 -11.35 -21.15
CA GLU A 785 -10.78 -9.96 -21.50
C GLU A 785 -10.05 -9.83 -22.84
N ASP A 786 -10.26 -8.69 -23.50
CA ASP A 786 -9.60 -8.33 -24.76
C ASP A 786 -8.11 -8.06 -24.58
N GLY A 787 -7.34 -8.32 -25.64
CA GLY A 787 -5.92 -7.98 -25.74
C GLY A 787 -4.97 -8.93 -24.99
N LEU A 788 -5.51 -10.01 -24.42
CA LEU A 788 -4.70 -11.12 -23.88
C LEU A 788 -3.94 -11.84 -25.00
N VAL A 789 -2.75 -12.34 -24.67
CA VAL A 789 -1.90 -13.12 -25.57
C VAL A 789 -2.10 -14.62 -25.33
N VAL A 790 -2.35 -15.36 -26.41
CA VAL A 790 -2.55 -16.82 -26.41
C VAL A 790 -1.53 -17.47 -27.33
N LEU A 791 -0.78 -18.43 -26.81
CA LEU A 791 0.08 -19.27 -27.62
C LEU A 791 -0.70 -20.46 -28.15
N TYR A 792 -0.33 -20.92 -29.35
CA TYR A 792 -0.84 -22.17 -29.89
C TYR A 792 0.25 -22.95 -30.61
N ARG A 793 0.10 -24.27 -30.65
CA ARG A 793 1.02 -25.18 -31.35
C ARG A 793 0.26 -26.34 -31.99
N ASP A 794 0.93 -27.00 -32.93
CA ASP A 794 0.53 -28.31 -33.42
C ASP A 794 1.00 -29.38 -32.44
N ARG A 795 0.06 -30.17 -31.90
CA ARG A 795 0.36 -31.25 -30.95
C ARG A 795 1.19 -32.38 -31.55
N ASN A 796 1.16 -32.54 -32.87
CA ASN A 796 1.83 -33.60 -33.60
C ASN A 796 3.21 -33.16 -34.11
N GLU A 797 3.57 -31.88 -33.97
CA GLU A 797 4.86 -31.35 -34.39
C GLU A 797 5.97 -31.80 -33.42
N ALA A 798 6.94 -32.56 -33.94
CA ALA A 798 8.05 -33.07 -33.13
C ALA A 798 8.98 -31.93 -32.65
N LEU A 799 9.37 -32.01 -31.38
CA LEU A 799 10.37 -31.10 -30.80
C LEU A 799 11.75 -31.44 -31.36
N LYS A 800 12.45 -30.44 -31.93
CA LYS A 800 13.81 -30.61 -32.45
C LYS A 800 14.81 -30.83 -31.30
N GLU A 801 15.73 -31.78 -31.45
CA GLU A 801 16.89 -31.88 -30.56
C GLU A 801 17.89 -30.76 -30.88
N LEU A 802 18.11 -29.84 -29.93
CA LEU A 802 19.04 -28.73 -30.10
C LEU A 802 20.46 -29.11 -29.66
N THR A 803 21.44 -28.69 -30.45
CA THR A 803 22.85 -28.69 -30.06
C THR A 803 23.13 -27.63 -28.99
N GLU A 804 24.24 -27.75 -28.25
CA GLU A 804 24.60 -26.75 -27.22
C GLU A 804 24.89 -25.37 -27.84
N GLU A 805 25.45 -25.33 -29.06
CA GLU A 805 25.66 -24.10 -29.82
C GLU A 805 24.34 -23.41 -30.19
N GLU A 806 23.34 -24.17 -30.66
CA GLU A 806 22.00 -23.61 -30.99
C GLU A 806 21.27 -23.12 -29.74
N LYS A 807 21.38 -23.83 -28.60
CA LYS A 807 20.83 -23.37 -27.32
C LYS A 807 21.48 -22.05 -26.88
N GLN A 808 22.80 -21.93 -27.04
CA GLN A 808 23.53 -20.72 -26.68
C GLN A 808 23.16 -19.55 -27.61
N GLU A 809 22.98 -19.80 -28.90
CA GLU A 809 22.52 -18.78 -29.86
C GLU A 809 21.12 -18.26 -29.50
N ILE A 810 20.17 -19.15 -29.23
CA ILE A 810 18.81 -18.76 -28.82
C ILE A 810 18.84 -17.96 -27.52
N SER A 811 19.58 -18.41 -26.51
CA SER A 811 19.73 -17.69 -25.24
C SER A 811 20.37 -16.31 -25.44
N SER A 812 21.40 -16.20 -26.28
CA SER A 812 22.03 -14.90 -26.59
C SER A 812 21.06 -13.93 -27.27
N ARG A 813 20.23 -14.42 -28.21
CA ARG A 813 19.23 -13.64 -28.94
C ARG A 813 18.12 -13.15 -28.03
N GLU A 814 17.67 -13.97 -27.08
CA GLU A 814 16.68 -13.60 -26.07
C GLU A 814 17.23 -12.56 -25.08
N ASN A 815 18.46 -12.73 -24.62
CA ASN A 815 19.12 -11.76 -23.73
C ASN A 815 19.29 -10.38 -24.39
N VAL A 816 19.62 -10.33 -25.68
CA VAL A 816 19.67 -9.07 -26.45
C VAL A 816 18.30 -8.40 -26.57
N ARG A 817 17.21 -9.19 -26.67
CA ARG A 817 15.83 -8.66 -26.66
C ARG A 817 15.43 -8.14 -25.27
N ALA A 818 15.75 -8.89 -24.21
CA ALA A 818 15.47 -8.49 -22.83
C ALA A 818 16.24 -7.22 -22.40
N ALA A 819 17.50 -7.09 -22.82
CA ALA A 819 18.35 -5.93 -22.49
C ALA A 819 17.89 -4.60 -23.11
N LYS A 820 17.02 -4.63 -24.14
CA LYS A 820 16.45 -3.42 -24.76
C LYS A 820 15.14 -2.94 -24.11
N GLY A 821 14.54 -3.76 -23.24
CA GLY A 821 13.27 -3.45 -22.55
C GLY A 821 13.39 -3.20 -21.04
N ALA A 822 14.57 -3.40 -20.44
CA ALA A 822 14.77 -3.24 -18.99
C ALA A 822 15.82 -2.16 -18.69
N LYS A 823 15.43 -1.07 -18.01
CA LYS A 823 16.39 -0.37 -17.14
C LYS A 823 16.82 -1.38 -16.08
N ALA A 824 18.10 -1.72 -16.05
CA ALA A 824 18.65 -2.80 -15.24
C ALA A 824 18.34 -2.59 -13.75
N VAL A 825 17.47 -3.43 -13.19
CA VAL A 825 17.44 -3.73 -11.76
C VAL A 825 18.45 -4.86 -11.55
N PRO A 826 19.47 -4.70 -10.68
CA PRO A 826 20.48 -5.73 -10.49
C PRO A 826 19.83 -6.98 -9.87
N SER A 827 19.81 -8.10 -10.60
CA SER A 827 19.47 -9.39 -9.99
C SER A 827 20.64 -9.85 -9.11
N PRO A 828 20.38 -10.53 -7.98
CA PRO A 828 21.42 -11.22 -7.25
C PRO A 828 22.07 -12.26 -8.18
N ARG A 829 23.40 -12.36 -8.12
CA ARG A 829 24.20 -13.26 -8.96
C ARG A 829 23.75 -14.71 -8.74
N LYS A 830 23.54 -15.47 -9.83
CA LYS A 830 23.50 -16.93 -9.78
C LYS A 830 24.78 -17.44 -9.10
N GLU A 831 24.63 -18.14 -7.98
CA GLU A 831 25.72 -18.87 -7.35
C GLU A 831 26.33 -19.86 -8.36
N ARG A 832 27.67 -19.95 -8.38
CA ARG A 832 28.38 -20.89 -9.24
C ARG A 832 28.30 -22.29 -8.64
N ALA A 833 27.97 -23.27 -9.47
CA ALA A 833 27.97 -24.67 -9.07
C ALA A 833 29.33 -25.10 -8.48
N LEU A 834 29.27 -25.75 -7.31
CA LEU A 834 30.42 -26.31 -6.62
C LEU A 834 31.01 -27.47 -7.45
N LYS A 835 32.23 -27.31 -7.99
CA LYS A 835 32.95 -28.40 -8.62
C LYS A 835 33.69 -29.20 -7.55
N ILE A 836 33.19 -30.39 -7.25
CA ILE A 836 33.86 -31.37 -6.39
C ILE A 836 34.85 -32.15 -7.26
N TYR A 837 36.15 -32.00 -7.00
CA TYR A 837 37.18 -32.83 -7.62
C TYR A 837 37.32 -34.13 -6.84
N MET A 838 36.97 -35.25 -7.47
CA MET A 838 37.26 -36.60 -6.96
C MET A 838 38.63 -37.03 -7.47
N GLY A 839 39.70 -36.65 -6.76
CA GLY A 839 41.06 -37.10 -7.05
C GLY A 839 42.10 -36.45 -6.13
N SER A 840 43.04 -37.26 -5.63
CA SER A 840 44.14 -36.83 -4.76
C SER A 840 45.06 -35.81 -5.46
N PRO A 841 45.62 -34.81 -4.74
CA PRO A 841 46.49 -33.82 -5.36
C PRO A 841 47.81 -34.48 -5.82
N PRO A 842 48.38 -34.07 -6.97
CA PRO A 842 49.66 -34.59 -7.42
C PRO A 842 50.77 -34.15 -6.46
N SER A 843 51.67 -35.09 -6.18
CA SER A 843 52.87 -34.88 -5.39
C SER A 843 53.96 -34.25 -6.25
N ASP A 844 54.31 -33.00 -5.96
CA ASP A 844 55.47 -32.35 -6.59
C ASP A 844 56.77 -32.86 -5.97
N SER A 845 57.58 -33.51 -6.81
CA SER A 845 58.99 -33.77 -6.54
C SER A 845 59.81 -33.47 -7.80
N GLY A 846 60.80 -32.56 -7.68
CA GLY A 846 61.96 -32.48 -8.56
C GLY A 846 62.13 -31.26 -9.48
N ALA A 847 62.77 -30.20 -8.94
CA ALA A 847 63.94 -29.43 -9.45
C ALA A 847 64.38 -29.59 -10.94
N LEU A 848 64.85 -28.61 -11.73
CA LEU A 848 65.77 -27.46 -11.51
C LEU A 848 65.94 -26.68 -12.85
N SER A 849 66.01 -25.32 -12.85
CA SER A 849 67.09 -24.53 -13.50
C SER A 849 66.94 -23.00 -13.36
N SER A 850 67.91 -22.37 -12.68
CA SER A 850 68.62 -21.07 -12.89
C SER A 850 68.09 -20.03 -13.91
N ASP A 851 68.19 -18.70 -13.74
CA ASP A 851 69.14 -17.89 -12.97
C ASP A 851 68.68 -16.39 -12.85
N THR A 852 69.08 -15.73 -11.77
CA THR A 852 69.31 -14.26 -11.52
C THR A 852 68.21 -13.17 -11.43
N LYS A 853 68.23 -12.48 -10.26
CA LYS A 853 67.55 -11.30 -9.65
C LYS A 853 67.90 -9.89 -10.28
N PRO A 854 67.45 -8.69 -9.75
CA PRO A 854 66.69 -8.37 -8.52
C PRO A 854 65.56 -7.30 -8.59
N SER A 855 64.85 -7.22 -7.45
CA SER A 855 63.87 -6.25 -6.94
C SER A 855 64.43 -4.93 -6.37
N LEU A 856 63.57 -3.91 -6.19
CA LEU A 856 63.62 -2.79 -5.21
C LEU A 856 62.15 -2.33 -5.02
N ASN A 857 61.58 -1.94 -3.87
CA ASN A 857 61.99 -1.93 -2.48
C ASN A 857 60.73 -1.72 -1.60
N SER A 858 60.77 -2.30 -0.41
CA SER A 858 59.88 -2.18 0.76
C SER A 858 59.93 -0.81 1.48
N VAL A 859 59.10 -0.62 2.54
CA VAL A 859 59.37 0.01 3.90
C VAL A 859 58.03 0.54 4.55
N PRO A 860 57.84 0.62 5.90
CA PRO A 860 57.18 -0.41 6.71
C PRO A 860 56.19 0.17 7.78
N ILE A 861 55.84 -0.65 8.77
CA ILE A 861 55.05 -0.37 9.99
C ILE A 861 55.90 0.36 11.05
N ASP A 862 55.31 1.30 11.80
CA ASP A 862 55.65 1.46 13.23
C ASP A 862 54.51 2.07 14.06
N LEU A 863 54.52 1.72 15.34
CA LEU A 863 53.51 1.92 16.40
C LEU A 863 53.53 3.33 17.03
N ASP A 864 52.34 3.80 17.39
CA ASP A 864 51.99 4.46 18.67
C ASP A 864 50.49 4.24 18.95
#